data_AF-A0A8J4SIH0-F1
#
_entry.id   AF-A0A8J4SIH0-F1
#
_cell.length_a   1.000
_cell.length_b   1.000
_cell.length_c   1.000
_cell.angle_alpha   90.00
_cell.angle_beta   90.00
_cell.angle_gamma   90.00
#
_symmetry.space_group_name_H-M   'P 1'
#
loop_
_entity.id
_entity.type
_entity.pdbx_description
1 polymer ?
#
loop_
_entity_poly.entity_id
_entity_poly.type
_entity_poly.pdbx_seq_one_letter_code
_entity_poly.pdbx_strand_id
1 'polypeptide(L)'
;MNRELRERLMELKKERNAIILAHYYQRDEVQEVADFRGDSFLLAQKAAQTDADVIVFCGVHFMGESAKILAPNKTVIIPDERAGCPMADMVNVEGLPIKASEHRSVLMITKKSLLESNTRYAQGGIAAVIAEDDSPAYHLQDTLIAGAGLCRSEAVEALVNEGPDGVKELIRLGTLFDLENGELALTQEGAHSHRRILHANGDATGYEIVRALAAQANEHPGVEVWDEHFVIDLITEQGECIGALVQKADGSQVFVKAEATVLCSGGAGQLYRYTTNPEVATADGVAMAYRAGAFVRDMEFIQFHPTSLCYPGAPRFLVSEAVRGEGAYLRNVKGERFMERYHAQLELAPRDIVARAIVRLIESIKNWLREDVGAGDVTTMRVGGGANHRFGLYDAVMIKDNHIKGAGGITEAVHRARAAIPHTMTIEVETENLEQVREALQAGADIIMLDNMHPDRMREAVALIREQAPHVKVEASGNVSLNTIRDVGNSNIVLGVYQGRELLHHFRLSTSRQSTVDEYGVLIYNLFHMSGISTRDIEGVIISSVVPPLVNVIEAMCEKYVGKKPLLVGPGIRTGLNLRYENPREVGADRIVNAVAAVEKYGGPLVVVDFGTATTFDCIDEKGNYLGGAIVPGIHIATEALYERASKLPRIELEKPKKVIGRNTIHAMQAGIIYGYAGQVDGIVERIREEMGAKPRVIATGGLAKLIAEETRSIDEVDPLLTLEGLRIVYERNRERAFAVQTTELVEELRRRHDTFPTATAAMGRTVTAAAIMGAMLKGEEKLTIQVKGDGPIGQVVADANAKGEVRGYVSNPHVHLPSNSMGKLDVAGAVGTEGFVNVTKDLGLKEPYRGSVPIISGELGEDFTYYFAKSEQTPSAVGVGVLVDTDNSVIVAGGFIVQLLPGLTDDEITVIEKAIGTMPQVTSLLDEGHGLEELLRRVLPDVQIMDEMDIHFHCECSRERVEKTLISLGQSEMEQLIEEEGQAEVVCQFCNEAYDFNKEQLETILEQAKN
;
A
#
# COMPACT_ATOMS: atom_id res chain seq x y z
N MET A 1 40.82 27.79 24.78
CA MET A 1 42.20 28.17 24.39
C MET A 1 43.15 28.07 25.60
N ASN A 2 44.39 27.57 25.41
CA ASN A 2 45.41 27.49 26.47
C ASN A 2 45.86 28.90 26.91
N ARG A 3 46.03 29.14 28.22
CA ARG A 3 46.37 30.45 28.81
C ARG A 3 47.67 31.04 28.25
N GLU A 4 48.67 30.20 28.03
CA GLU A 4 49.98 30.60 27.48
C GLU A 4 49.87 31.16 26.05
N LEU A 5 49.03 30.54 25.21
CA LEU A 5 48.73 31.00 23.85
C LEU A 5 47.98 32.34 23.84
N ARG A 6 47.05 32.55 24.78
CA ARG A 6 46.31 33.80 24.92
C ARG A 6 47.24 34.96 25.30
N GLU A 7 48.12 34.73 26.26
CA GLU A 7 49.10 35.74 26.70
C GLU A 7 50.06 36.10 25.56
N ARG A 8 50.55 35.10 24.80
CA ARG A 8 51.41 35.32 23.63
C ARG A 8 50.70 36.08 22.50
N LEU A 9 49.43 35.78 22.23
CA LEU A 9 48.63 36.48 21.22
C LEU A 9 48.46 37.96 21.57
N MET A 10 48.15 38.28 22.83
CA MET A 10 47.98 39.66 23.28
C MET A 10 49.28 40.46 23.22
N GLU A 11 50.42 39.83 23.51
CA GLU A 11 51.75 40.43 23.36
C GLU A 11 52.06 40.76 21.90
N LEU A 12 51.87 39.80 20.98
CA LEU A 12 52.07 39.97 19.54
C LEU A 12 51.17 41.06 18.96
N LYS A 13 49.91 41.10 19.39
CA LYS A 13 48.93 42.10 18.95
C LYS A 13 49.37 43.53 19.31
N LYS A 14 49.97 43.70 20.50
CA LYS A 14 50.54 44.99 20.92
C LYS A 14 51.83 45.33 20.17
N GLU A 15 52.71 44.35 19.96
CA GLU A 15 53.97 44.52 19.20
C GLU A 15 53.72 44.94 17.75
N ARG A 16 52.68 44.38 17.13
CA ARG A 16 52.34 44.58 15.71
C ARG A 16 51.34 45.70 15.44
N ASN A 17 50.91 46.45 16.47
CA ASN A 17 49.80 47.40 16.39
C ASN A 17 48.60 46.80 15.61
N ALA A 18 48.17 45.62 16.05
CA ALA A 18 47.17 44.83 15.35
C ALA A 18 45.81 44.86 16.06
N ILE A 19 44.73 44.74 15.30
CA ILE A 19 43.40 44.44 15.84
C ILE A 19 42.86 43.14 15.23
N ILE A 20 42.02 42.45 16.00
CA ILE A 20 41.32 41.24 15.57
C ILE A 20 39.84 41.59 15.40
N LEU A 21 39.35 41.47 14.17
CA LEU A 21 37.95 41.64 13.80
C LEU A 21 37.35 40.25 13.59
N ALA A 22 36.39 39.84 14.41
CA ALA A 22 35.78 38.51 14.32
C ALA A 22 34.33 38.58 13.88
N HIS A 23 34.01 37.85 12.80
CA HIS A 23 32.61 37.69 12.40
C HIS A 23 31.85 36.88 13.44
N TYR A 24 30.56 37.13 13.64
CA TYR A 24 29.71 36.41 14.60
C TYR A 24 29.73 34.87 14.50
N TYR A 25 30.09 34.30 13.34
CA TYR A 25 30.14 32.84 13.16
C TYR A 25 31.48 32.21 13.58
N GLN A 26 32.47 33.02 13.98
CA GLN A 26 33.75 32.50 14.45
C GLN A 26 33.60 31.78 15.79
N ARG A 27 34.44 30.77 16.02
CA ARG A 27 34.44 29.95 17.24
C ARG A 27 34.61 30.82 18.50
N ASP A 28 34.06 30.37 19.61
CA ASP A 28 34.07 31.12 20.89
C ASP A 28 35.48 31.55 21.30
N GLU A 29 36.50 30.72 21.06
CA GLU A 29 37.89 31.07 21.38
C GLU A 29 38.44 32.25 20.57
N VAL A 30 37.96 32.42 19.32
CA VAL A 30 38.30 33.55 18.45
C VAL A 30 37.51 34.79 18.87
N GLN A 31 36.23 34.61 19.21
CA GLN A 31 35.41 35.70 19.76
C GLN A 31 36.03 36.27 21.04
N GLU A 32 36.53 35.43 21.95
CA GLU A 32 37.14 35.82 23.22
C GLU A 32 38.39 36.71 23.10
N VAL A 33 39.08 36.67 21.95
CA VAL A 33 40.29 37.46 21.69
C VAL A 33 40.08 38.61 20.69
N ALA A 34 38.91 38.65 20.06
CA ALA A 34 38.53 39.70 19.13
C ALA A 34 38.36 41.06 19.85
N ASP A 35 38.85 42.13 19.21
CA ASP A 35 38.61 43.50 19.65
C ASP A 35 37.20 43.95 19.32
N PHE A 36 36.72 43.54 18.14
CA PHE A 36 35.39 43.84 17.66
C PHE A 36 34.75 42.59 17.07
N ARG A 37 33.48 42.43 17.38
CA ARG A 37 32.61 41.36 16.88
C ARG A 37 31.49 42.01 16.09
N GLY A 38 31.18 41.48 14.92
CA GLY A 38 30.25 42.13 14.02
C GLY A 38 29.86 41.28 12.83
N ASP A 39 28.90 41.78 12.05
CA ASP A 39 28.68 41.32 10.69
C ASP A 39 29.71 41.95 9.73
N SER A 40 29.69 41.49 8.49
CA SER A 40 30.62 41.92 7.43
C SER A 40 30.71 43.43 7.27
N PHE A 41 29.56 44.11 7.27
CA PHE A 41 29.49 45.56 7.08
C PHE A 41 30.05 46.33 8.28
N LEU A 42 29.66 45.93 9.49
CA LEU A 42 30.15 46.55 10.72
C LEU A 42 31.66 46.36 10.87
N LEU A 43 32.18 45.16 10.58
CA LEU A 43 33.61 44.90 10.65
C LEU A 43 34.40 45.65 9.57
N ALA A 44 33.87 45.79 8.36
CA ALA A 44 34.48 46.59 7.30
C ALA A 44 34.54 48.10 7.67
N GLN A 45 33.49 48.63 8.32
CA GLN A 45 33.52 49.99 8.87
C GLN A 45 34.54 50.14 10.01
N LYS A 46 34.63 49.15 10.90
CA LYS A 46 35.63 49.15 11.99
C LYS A 46 37.06 49.02 11.47
N ALA A 47 37.27 48.27 10.40
CA ALA A 47 38.56 48.19 9.71
C ALA A 47 38.99 49.56 9.15
N ALA A 48 38.06 50.34 8.61
CA ALA A 48 38.34 51.71 8.16
C ALA A 48 38.66 52.65 9.33
N GLN A 49 37.89 52.58 10.42
CA GLN A 49 37.92 53.52 11.55
C GLN A 49 39.05 53.31 12.57
N THR A 50 39.70 52.14 12.60
CA THR A 50 40.75 51.85 13.58
C THR A 50 42.07 52.60 13.31
N ASP A 51 42.87 52.87 14.34
CA ASP A 51 44.22 53.44 14.20
C ASP A 51 45.33 52.36 14.08
N ALA A 52 44.95 51.08 14.05
CA ALA A 52 45.86 49.94 13.94
C ALA A 52 46.45 49.79 12.53
N ASP A 53 47.73 49.40 12.43
CA ASP A 53 48.43 49.19 11.16
C ASP A 53 48.13 47.82 10.52
N VAL A 54 47.78 46.84 11.36
CA VAL A 54 47.47 45.46 10.97
C VAL A 54 46.07 45.08 11.40
N ILE A 55 45.28 44.53 10.48
CA ILE A 55 43.91 44.07 10.71
C ILE A 55 43.89 42.57 10.45
N VAL A 56 43.69 41.78 11.52
CA VAL A 56 43.43 40.35 11.39
C VAL A 56 41.92 40.18 11.24
N PHE A 57 41.48 39.88 10.03
CA PHE A 57 40.08 39.73 9.70
C PHE A 57 39.71 38.24 9.78
N CYS A 58 39.14 37.83 10.92
CA CYS A 58 38.63 36.49 11.14
C CYS A 58 37.26 36.34 10.45
N GLY A 59 37.30 36.26 9.13
CA GLY A 59 36.16 36.09 8.22
C GLY A 59 36.59 35.38 6.94
N VAL A 60 35.90 35.61 5.83
CA VAL A 60 36.21 35.01 4.51
C VAL A 60 36.90 36.01 3.56
N HIS A 61 37.48 35.52 2.45
CA HIS A 61 38.30 36.30 1.49
C HIS A 61 37.71 37.64 1.10
N PHE A 62 36.49 37.67 0.56
CA PHE A 62 35.87 38.91 0.07
C PHE A 62 35.66 39.95 1.19
N MET A 63 35.47 39.51 2.45
CA MET A 63 35.33 40.42 3.59
C MET A 63 36.68 41.07 3.94
N GLY A 64 37.77 40.29 3.88
CA GLY A 64 39.12 40.81 4.04
C GLY A 64 39.52 41.77 2.91
N GLU A 65 39.13 41.46 1.66
CA GLU A 65 39.29 42.37 0.52
C GLU A 65 38.50 43.67 0.71
N SER A 66 37.25 43.58 1.17
CA SER A 66 36.43 44.76 1.46
C SER A 66 37.06 45.66 2.54
N ALA A 67 37.58 45.05 3.61
CA ALA A 67 38.35 45.76 4.63
C ALA A 67 39.63 46.39 4.04
N LYS A 68 40.31 45.70 3.11
CA LYS A 68 41.50 46.21 2.43
C LYS A 68 41.18 47.36 1.47
N ILE A 69 40.04 47.32 0.79
CA ILE A 69 39.55 48.40 -0.09
C ILE A 69 39.23 49.65 0.73
N LEU A 70 38.55 49.51 1.87
CA LEU A 70 38.19 50.62 2.75
C LEU A 70 39.38 51.15 3.58
N ALA A 71 40.43 50.34 3.77
CA ALA A 71 41.65 50.71 4.45
C ALA A 71 42.90 50.38 3.59
N PRO A 72 43.09 51.06 2.45
CA PRO A 72 44.11 50.69 1.45
C PRO A 72 45.53 50.75 2.01
N ASN A 73 45.78 51.65 2.97
CA ASN A 73 47.10 51.84 3.58
C ASN A 73 47.41 50.87 4.73
N LYS A 74 46.45 50.05 5.18
CA LYS A 74 46.61 49.11 6.29
C LYS A 74 46.88 47.70 5.77
N THR A 75 47.54 46.87 6.57
CA THR A 75 47.76 45.46 6.23
C THR A 75 46.57 44.63 6.71
N VAL A 76 45.83 43.99 5.80
CA VAL A 76 44.73 43.08 6.16
C VAL A 76 45.20 41.64 6.00
N ILE A 77 45.05 40.84 7.05
CA ILE A 77 45.47 39.44 7.12
C ILE A 77 44.23 38.59 7.38
N ILE A 78 44.07 37.52 6.61
CA ILE A 78 43.07 36.47 6.86
C ILE A 78 43.80 35.28 7.49
N PRO A 79 43.36 34.76 8.65
CA PRO A 79 44.07 33.69 9.36
C PRO A 79 44.19 32.36 8.59
N ASP A 80 43.27 32.09 7.67
CA ASP A 80 43.29 30.90 6.82
C ASP A 80 43.07 31.34 5.35
N GLU A 81 44.05 31.11 4.49
CA GLU A 81 43.99 31.42 3.06
C GLU A 81 43.04 30.52 2.26
N ARG A 82 42.37 29.56 2.93
CA ARG A 82 41.27 28.77 2.37
C ARG A 82 39.91 29.22 2.87
N ALA A 83 39.82 30.33 3.62
CA ALA A 83 38.57 30.86 4.14
C ALA A 83 37.74 31.52 3.01
N GLY A 84 37.27 30.73 2.05
CA GLY A 84 36.35 31.14 0.99
C GLY A 84 34.94 31.32 1.52
N CYS A 85 34.16 32.16 0.85
CA CYS A 85 32.71 32.08 0.98
C CYS A 85 32.29 30.87 0.14
N PRO A 86 31.71 29.79 0.71
CA PRO A 86 31.20 28.70 -0.11
C PRO A 86 30.13 29.17 -1.09
N MET A 87 29.58 30.39 -0.92
CA MET A 87 28.69 31.03 -1.88
C MET A 87 29.33 31.92 -2.95
N ALA A 88 30.57 32.39 -2.77
CA ALA A 88 31.28 33.06 -3.87
C ALA A 88 31.68 32.06 -4.98
N ASP A 89 31.68 30.76 -4.65
CA ASP A 89 31.89 29.65 -5.58
C ASP A 89 30.57 28.94 -5.98
N MET A 90 29.39 29.45 -5.58
CA MET A 90 28.09 28.85 -5.92
C MET A 90 27.67 29.26 -7.33
N VAL A 91 28.04 28.43 -8.31
CA VAL A 91 27.58 28.51 -9.70
C VAL A 91 26.18 27.91 -9.83
N ASN A 92 25.35 28.56 -10.67
CA ASN A 92 23.99 28.15 -11.04
C ASN A 92 23.93 26.65 -11.44
N VAL A 93 23.05 25.87 -10.80
CA VAL A 93 23.03 24.39 -10.79
C VAL A 93 22.94 23.76 -12.18
N GLU A 94 22.18 24.37 -13.09
CA GLU A 94 21.91 23.80 -14.42
C GLU A 94 22.92 24.28 -15.50
N GLY A 95 23.66 25.36 -15.23
CA GLY A 95 24.76 25.83 -16.08
C GLY A 95 26.15 25.37 -15.60
N LEU A 96 26.25 24.79 -14.40
CA LEU A 96 27.49 24.31 -13.79
C LEU A 96 28.25 23.29 -14.67
N PRO A 97 27.60 22.28 -15.27
CA PRO A 97 28.30 21.31 -16.12
C PRO A 97 28.91 21.98 -17.35
N ILE A 98 28.19 22.91 -17.97
CA ILE A 98 28.63 23.64 -19.16
C ILE A 98 29.86 24.49 -18.81
N LYS A 99 29.80 25.29 -17.73
CA LYS A 99 30.95 26.11 -17.30
C LYS A 99 32.16 25.27 -16.85
N ALA A 100 31.95 24.22 -16.07
CA ALA A 100 33.02 23.33 -15.66
C ALA A 100 33.65 22.61 -16.87
N SER A 101 32.83 22.33 -17.90
CA SER A 101 33.29 21.68 -19.12
C SER A 101 34.14 22.54 -20.04
N GLU A 102 34.21 23.86 -19.83
CA GLU A 102 35.17 24.73 -20.51
C GLU A 102 36.62 24.39 -20.16
N HIS A 103 36.84 23.73 -19.02
CA HIS A 103 38.17 23.48 -18.47
C HIS A 103 38.43 22.04 -18.05
N ARG A 104 37.40 21.20 -17.90
CA ARG A 104 37.50 19.79 -17.43
C ARG A 104 36.48 18.89 -18.12
N SER A 105 36.66 17.56 -18.05
CA SER A 105 35.60 16.62 -18.41
C SER A 105 34.59 16.50 -17.28
N VAL A 106 33.30 16.62 -17.58
CA VAL A 106 32.22 16.59 -16.58
C VAL A 106 31.33 15.38 -16.83
N LEU A 107 31.04 14.62 -15.79
CA LEU A 107 30.01 13.57 -15.79
C LEU A 107 28.82 14.03 -14.95
N MET A 108 27.64 14.11 -15.58
CA MET A 108 26.36 14.35 -14.93
C MET A 108 25.63 13.03 -14.70
N ILE A 109 25.05 12.85 -13.52
CA ILE A 109 24.33 11.64 -13.15
C ILE A 109 22.94 12.04 -12.67
N THR A 110 21.89 11.44 -13.25
CA THR A 110 20.50 11.76 -12.91
C THR A 110 19.73 10.50 -12.48
N LYS A 111 18.91 10.62 -11.43
CA LYS A 111 18.09 9.50 -10.88
C LYS A 111 17.03 9.02 -11.88
N LYS A 112 16.53 9.90 -12.75
CA LYS A 112 15.58 9.58 -13.83
C LYS A 112 16.10 10.11 -15.16
N SER A 113 15.60 11.23 -15.67
CA SER A 113 16.15 11.86 -16.87
C SER A 113 16.66 13.25 -16.56
N LEU A 114 17.55 13.78 -17.39
CA LEU A 114 18.02 15.16 -17.32
C LEU A 114 16.88 16.19 -17.34
N LEU A 115 15.76 15.84 -17.96
CA LEU A 115 14.58 16.71 -18.04
C LEU A 115 13.67 16.61 -16.81
N GLU A 116 13.80 15.57 -15.99
CA GLU A 116 12.92 15.27 -14.86
C GLU A 116 13.53 15.78 -13.55
N SER A 117 13.23 17.04 -13.21
CA SER A 117 13.73 17.72 -12.01
C SER A 117 12.67 18.62 -11.39
N ASN A 118 12.90 19.06 -10.14
CA ASN A 118 12.08 20.09 -9.51
C ASN A 118 11.99 21.37 -10.36
N THR A 119 13.09 21.73 -11.04
CA THR A 119 13.15 22.94 -11.85
C THR A 119 12.13 22.91 -12.98
N ARG A 120 11.94 21.76 -13.65
CA ARG A 120 10.99 21.63 -14.77
C ARG A 120 9.58 22.12 -14.40
N TYR A 121 9.16 21.87 -13.17
CA TYR A 121 7.82 22.19 -12.68
C TYR A 121 7.69 23.58 -12.07
N ALA A 122 8.73 24.42 -12.13
CA ALA A 122 8.66 25.80 -11.66
C ALA A 122 7.78 26.65 -12.59
N GLN A 123 6.70 27.20 -12.06
CA GLN A 123 5.71 27.96 -12.83
C GLN A 123 5.93 29.47 -12.81
N GLY A 124 6.13 30.03 -11.61
CA GLY A 124 6.11 31.47 -11.35
C GLY A 124 7.09 32.25 -12.21
N GLY A 125 8.38 32.11 -11.92
CA GLY A 125 9.44 32.74 -12.71
C GLY A 125 10.76 32.86 -11.96
N ILE A 126 11.70 33.63 -12.52
CA ILE A 126 12.97 33.98 -11.88
C ILE A 126 12.92 35.44 -11.46
N ALA A 127 13.18 35.72 -10.18
CA ALA A 127 13.31 37.08 -9.67
C ALA A 127 14.69 37.66 -10.00
N ALA A 128 14.73 38.73 -10.79
CA ALA A 128 15.95 39.49 -11.06
C ALA A 128 15.64 40.97 -11.32
N VAL A 129 16.52 41.85 -10.85
CA VAL A 129 16.37 43.29 -11.03
C VAL A 129 16.81 43.67 -12.44
N ILE A 130 15.84 43.79 -13.34
CA ILE A 130 16.06 44.16 -14.75
C ILE A 130 15.42 45.52 -15.08
N ALA A 131 14.29 45.85 -14.46
CA ALA A 131 13.57 47.10 -14.70
C ALA A 131 14.31 48.31 -14.11
N GLU A 132 14.17 49.47 -14.77
CA GLU A 132 14.81 50.71 -14.33
C GLU A 132 14.24 51.28 -13.03
N ASP A 133 12.99 50.92 -12.69
CA ASP A 133 12.29 51.38 -11.49
C ASP A 133 12.54 50.49 -10.25
N ASP A 134 13.37 49.45 -10.38
CA ASP A 134 13.75 48.55 -9.29
C ASP A 134 15.27 48.61 -8.99
N SER A 135 15.69 48.09 -7.84
CA SER A 135 17.11 48.05 -7.45
C SER A 135 17.48 46.79 -6.66
N PRO A 136 18.75 46.34 -6.71
CA PRO A 136 19.22 45.25 -5.85
C PRO A 136 19.00 45.51 -4.36
N ALA A 137 19.03 46.79 -3.93
CA ALA A 137 18.76 47.17 -2.55
C ALA A 137 17.31 46.89 -2.14
N TYR A 138 16.33 47.15 -3.02
CA TYR A 138 14.94 46.78 -2.76
C TYR A 138 14.75 45.27 -2.75
N HIS A 139 15.41 44.55 -3.65
CA HIS A 139 15.37 43.08 -3.67
C HIS A 139 15.96 42.47 -2.38
N LEU A 140 17.08 43.02 -1.92
CA LEU A 140 17.75 42.63 -0.68
C LEU A 140 16.80 42.81 0.50
N GLN A 141 16.17 43.97 0.59
CA GLN A 141 15.23 44.29 1.66
C GLN A 141 14.03 43.32 1.66
N ASP A 142 13.40 43.11 0.50
CA ASP A 142 12.27 42.18 0.37
C ASP A 142 12.65 40.76 0.81
N THR A 143 13.82 40.28 0.38
CA THR A 143 14.30 38.93 0.71
C THR A 143 14.62 38.77 2.19
N LEU A 144 15.25 39.78 2.83
CA LEU A 144 15.56 39.75 4.25
C LEU A 144 14.30 39.80 5.12
N ILE A 145 13.29 40.58 4.71
CA ILE A 145 11.99 40.65 5.39
C ILE A 145 11.26 39.31 5.26
N ALA A 146 11.18 38.75 4.05
CA ALA A 146 10.56 37.46 3.79
C ALA A 146 11.27 36.30 4.52
N GLY A 147 12.59 36.40 4.68
CA GLY A 147 13.42 35.46 5.42
C GLY A 147 13.30 35.53 6.94
N ALA A 148 12.42 36.37 7.48
CA ALA A 148 12.11 36.50 8.90
C ALA A 148 13.35 36.70 9.81
N GLY A 149 14.39 37.37 9.28
CA GLY A 149 15.63 37.64 10.02
C GLY A 149 16.58 36.44 10.17
N LEU A 150 16.31 35.32 9.50
CA LEU A 150 17.15 34.11 9.54
C LEU A 150 18.12 34.01 8.35
N CYS A 151 17.90 34.82 7.31
CA CYS A 151 18.81 34.91 6.18
C CYS A 151 20.19 35.41 6.61
N ARG A 152 21.23 34.89 5.96
CA ARG A 152 22.56 35.50 5.98
C ARG A 152 22.57 36.64 4.97
N SER A 153 22.82 37.86 5.42
CA SER A 153 22.80 39.05 4.56
C SER A 153 23.72 38.95 3.36
N GLU A 154 24.90 38.36 3.53
CA GLU A 154 25.91 38.20 2.48
C GLU A 154 25.42 37.30 1.35
N ALA A 155 24.69 36.23 1.71
CA ALA A 155 24.11 35.29 0.75
C ALA A 155 23.04 35.97 -0.12
N VAL A 156 22.22 36.80 0.51
CA VAL A 156 21.17 37.55 -0.17
C VAL A 156 21.78 38.65 -1.03
N GLU A 157 22.82 39.34 -0.55
CA GLU A 157 23.50 40.38 -1.31
C GLU A 157 24.14 39.82 -2.60
N ALA A 158 24.78 38.65 -2.53
CA ALA A 158 25.28 37.96 -3.72
C ALA A 158 24.14 37.62 -4.69
N LEU A 159 23.07 36.98 -4.19
CA LEU A 159 21.91 36.60 -4.99
C LEU A 159 21.32 37.78 -5.78
N VAL A 160 21.08 38.91 -5.12
CA VAL A 160 20.38 40.04 -5.75
C VAL A 160 21.25 40.85 -6.70
N ASN A 161 22.56 40.88 -6.49
CA ASN A 161 23.50 41.59 -7.37
C ASN A 161 23.92 40.74 -8.58
N GLU A 162 24.05 39.42 -8.41
CA GLU A 162 24.47 38.50 -9.48
C GLU A 162 23.28 38.00 -10.32
N GLY A 163 22.06 37.99 -9.76
CA GLY A 163 20.84 37.54 -10.42
C GLY A 163 20.60 38.13 -11.83
N PRO A 164 20.74 39.45 -12.04
CA PRO A 164 20.57 40.06 -13.37
C PRO A 164 21.52 39.50 -14.43
N ASP A 165 22.79 39.26 -14.08
CA ASP A 165 23.75 38.68 -15.01
C ASP A 165 23.52 37.19 -15.24
N GLY A 166 23.02 36.47 -14.22
CA GLY A 166 22.52 35.11 -14.36
C GLY A 166 21.38 34.98 -15.37
N VAL A 167 20.43 35.92 -15.36
CA VAL A 167 19.33 35.95 -16.34
C VAL A 167 19.85 36.23 -17.76
N LYS A 168 20.76 37.19 -17.93
CA LYS A 168 21.39 37.47 -19.23
C LYS A 168 22.14 36.26 -19.77
N GLU A 169 22.70 35.45 -18.89
CA GLU A 169 23.37 34.20 -19.27
C GLU A 169 22.37 33.14 -19.71
N LEU A 170 21.27 32.95 -18.99
CA LEU A 170 20.20 32.03 -19.41
C LEU A 170 19.66 32.36 -20.81
N ILE A 171 19.48 33.65 -21.10
CA ILE A 171 19.08 34.13 -22.43
C ILE A 171 20.14 33.76 -23.48
N ARG A 172 21.43 33.95 -23.17
CA ARG A 172 22.55 33.57 -24.06
C ARG A 172 22.61 32.06 -24.32
N LEU A 173 22.32 31.25 -23.31
CA LEU A 173 22.25 29.78 -23.40
C LEU A 173 20.96 29.28 -24.08
N GLY A 174 20.07 30.19 -24.51
CA GLY A 174 18.92 29.88 -25.35
C GLY A 174 17.59 29.78 -24.60
N THR A 175 17.49 30.30 -23.38
CA THR A 175 16.22 30.43 -22.64
C THR A 175 15.39 31.57 -23.22
N LEU A 176 14.15 31.31 -23.60
CA LEU A 176 13.25 32.29 -24.20
C LEU A 176 12.24 32.82 -23.18
N PHE A 177 12.50 33.99 -22.60
CA PHE A 177 11.54 34.68 -21.72
C PHE A 177 10.46 35.42 -22.52
N ASP A 178 9.29 35.56 -21.91
CA ASP A 178 8.15 36.26 -22.52
C ASP A 178 8.45 37.76 -22.66
N LEU A 179 7.92 38.36 -23.71
CA LEU A 179 8.10 39.79 -24.02
C LEU A 179 6.76 40.52 -24.01
N GLU A 180 6.73 41.71 -23.42
CA GLU A 180 5.62 42.66 -23.50
C GLU A 180 6.12 43.95 -24.17
N ASN A 181 5.51 44.33 -25.31
CA ASN A 181 5.92 45.49 -26.12
C ASN A 181 7.40 45.51 -26.56
N GLY A 182 8.04 44.34 -26.65
CA GLY A 182 9.46 44.20 -27.05
C GLY A 182 10.46 44.27 -25.89
N GLU A 183 9.99 44.43 -24.66
CA GLU A 183 10.78 44.34 -23.43
C GLU A 183 10.42 43.05 -22.66
N LEU A 184 11.28 42.62 -21.73
CA LEU A 184 11.01 41.42 -20.92
C LEU A 184 9.76 41.62 -20.08
N ALA A 185 8.81 40.69 -20.18
CA ALA A 185 7.59 40.71 -19.38
C ALA A 185 7.92 40.38 -17.92
N LEU A 186 7.46 41.23 -16.99
CA LEU A 186 7.73 41.10 -15.56
C LEU A 186 6.42 40.96 -14.78
N THR A 187 6.36 40.03 -13.82
CA THR A 187 5.25 39.91 -12.87
C THR A 187 5.71 40.23 -11.45
N GLN A 188 4.76 40.28 -10.52
CA GLN A 188 5.01 40.46 -9.09
C GLN A 188 4.35 39.34 -8.30
N GLU A 189 5.13 38.65 -7.48
CA GLU A 189 4.66 37.64 -6.53
C GLU A 189 4.66 38.20 -5.09
N GLY A 190 4.15 37.41 -4.15
CA GLY A 190 4.09 37.80 -2.74
C GLY A 190 5.47 38.12 -2.16
N ALA A 191 5.47 38.98 -1.15
CA ALA A 191 6.68 39.52 -0.49
C ALA A 191 7.62 40.40 -1.34
N HIS A 192 7.36 40.60 -2.64
CA HIS A 192 8.09 41.57 -3.46
C HIS A 192 7.41 42.93 -3.50
N SER A 193 8.21 44.00 -3.50
CA SER A 193 7.77 45.40 -3.56
C SER A 193 7.64 45.95 -4.98
N HIS A 194 8.30 45.32 -5.96
CA HIS A 194 8.32 45.74 -7.38
C HIS A 194 8.16 44.52 -8.31
N ARG A 195 7.73 44.75 -9.56
CA ARG A 195 7.63 43.72 -10.62
C ARG A 195 9.04 43.36 -11.10
N ARG A 196 9.48 42.13 -10.81
CA ARG A 196 10.87 41.69 -11.08
C ARG A 196 10.98 40.21 -11.47
N ILE A 197 9.85 39.55 -11.72
CA ILE A 197 9.80 38.11 -11.95
C ILE A 197 9.62 37.86 -13.44
N LEU A 198 10.67 37.36 -14.06
CA LEU A 198 10.67 36.96 -15.46
C LEU A 198 10.03 35.59 -15.59
N HIS A 199 9.18 35.44 -16.60
CA HIS A 199 8.50 34.18 -16.90
C HIS A 199 8.64 33.79 -18.38
N ALA A 200 8.41 32.52 -18.68
CA ALA A 200 8.43 32.00 -20.05
C ALA A 200 7.25 31.07 -20.31
N ASN A 201 6.67 31.19 -21.51
CA ASN A 201 5.48 30.44 -21.92
C ASN A 201 4.30 30.61 -20.94
N GLY A 202 4.14 31.80 -20.36
CA GLY A 202 3.18 32.07 -19.30
C GLY A 202 3.64 31.52 -17.95
N ASP A 203 3.25 30.30 -17.61
CA ASP A 203 3.47 29.66 -16.30
C ASP A 203 4.37 28.41 -16.38
N ALA A 204 5.25 28.35 -17.38
CA ALA A 204 6.13 27.19 -17.63
C ALA A 204 7.62 27.57 -17.68
N THR A 205 8.01 28.55 -16.87
CA THR A 205 9.37 29.10 -16.87
C THR A 205 10.45 28.05 -16.63
N GLY A 206 10.21 27.16 -15.66
CA GLY A 206 11.12 26.06 -15.33
C GLY A 206 11.33 25.07 -16.46
N TYR A 207 10.27 24.75 -17.21
CA TYR A 207 10.35 23.87 -18.39
C TYR A 207 11.26 24.48 -19.47
N GLU A 208 11.14 25.77 -19.72
CA GLU A 208 11.93 26.47 -20.74
C GLU A 208 13.42 26.55 -20.38
N ILE A 209 13.73 26.80 -19.10
CA ILE A 209 15.12 26.81 -18.61
C ILE A 209 15.74 25.42 -18.73
N VAL A 210 15.06 24.38 -18.23
CA VAL A 210 15.55 22.99 -18.32
C VAL A 210 15.74 22.58 -19.78
N ARG A 211 14.83 22.96 -20.68
CA ARG A 211 14.96 22.71 -22.12
C ARG A 211 16.24 23.34 -22.68
N ALA A 212 16.48 24.62 -22.41
CA ALA A 212 17.65 25.33 -22.92
C ALA A 212 18.96 24.72 -22.40
N LEU A 213 19.05 24.47 -21.09
CA LEU A 213 20.26 23.98 -20.45
C LEU A 213 20.53 22.50 -20.75
N ALA A 214 19.50 21.66 -20.81
CA ALA A 214 19.66 20.27 -21.23
C ALA A 214 20.10 20.15 -22.70
N ALA A 215 19.63 21.03 -23.58
CA ALA A 215 20.10 21.07 -24.96
C ALA A 215 21.60 21.40 -25.02
N GLN A 216 22.04 22.44 -24.30
CA GLN A 216 23.44 22.81 -24.23
C GLN A 216 24.31 21.70 -23.61
N ALA A 217 23.86 21.06 -22.53
CA ALA A 217 24.60 19.97 -21.88
C ALA A 217 24.76 18.75 -22.79
N ASN A 218 23.72 18.36 -23.54
CA ASN A 218 23.77 17.22 -24.45
C ASN A 218 24.63 17.48 -25.70
N GLU A 219 24.71 18.72 -26.16
CA GLU A 219 25.51 19.11 -27.33
C GLU A 219 26.98 19.37 -26.98
N HIS A 220 27.31 19.61 -25.71
CA HIS A 220 28.66 19.99 -25.31
C HIS A 220 29.62 18.79 -25.22
N PRO A 221 30.74 18.77 -25.97
CA PRO A 221 31.62 17.59 -26.05
C PRO A 221 32.39 17.29 -24.75
N GLY A 222 32.44 18.24 -23.82
CA GLY A 222 33.07 18.08 -22.50
C GLY A 222 32.11 17.58 -21.41
N VAL A 223 30.83 17.34 -21.73
CA VAL A 223 29.80 16.88 -20.78
C VAL A 223 29.31 15.50 -21.20
N GLU A 224 29.40 14.54 -20.29
CA GLU A 224 28.78 13.22 -20.42
C GLU A 224 27.58 13.16 -19.47
N VAL A 225 26.45 12.61 -19.92
CA VAL A 225 25.22 12.50 -19.12
C VAL A 225 24.83 11.03 -18.96
N TRP A 226 24.68 10.60 -17.72
CA TRP A 226 24.15 9.29 -17.34
C TRP A 226 22.75 9.45 -16.73
N ASP A 227 21.74 9.14 -17.54
CA ASP A 227 20.33 9.09 -17.11
C ASP A 227 19.97 7.72 -16.53
N GLU A 228 19.01 7.69 -15.62
CA GLU A 228 18.50 6.51 -14.90
C GLU A 228 19.58 5.82 -14.05
N HIS A 229 20.43 6.63 -13.42
CA HIS A 229 21.51 6.18 -12.55
C HIS A 229 21.33 6.77 -11.15
N PHE A 230 21.28 5.89 -10.15
CA PHE A 230 21.09 6.30 -8.76
C PHE A 230 22.42 6.35 -8.01
N VAL A 231 22.77 7.53 -7.49
CA VAL A 231 23.94 7.65 -6.62
C VAL A 231 23.56 7.14 -5.22
N ILE A 232 24.21 6.07 -4.77
CA ILE A 232 23.93 5.41 -3.49
C ILE A 232 24.59 6.18 -2.35
N ASP A 233 25.89 6.46 -2.49
CA ASP A 233 26.65 7.19 -1.48
C ASP A 233 27.90 7.88 -2.04
N LEU A 234 28.40 8.84 -1.28
CA LEU A 234 29.70 9.45 -1.53
C LEU A 234 30.82 8.60 -0.93
N ILE A 235 31.93 8.48 -1.64
CA ILE A 235 33.11 7.79 -1.15
C ILE A 235 34.10 8.83 -0.66
N THR A 236 34.49 8.72 0.61
CA THR A 236 35.43 9.63 1.25
C THR A 236 36.70 8.90 1.69
N GLU A 237 37.83 9.59 1.58
CA GLU A 237 39.13 9.15 2.09
C GLU A 237 39.74 10.30 2.89
N GLN A 238 40.11 10.06 4.15
CA GLN A 238 40.66 11.07 5.07
C GLN A 238 39.80 12.35 5.22
N GLY A 239 38.48 12.24 5.03
CA GLY A 239 37.54 13.36 5.11
C GLY A 239 37.39 14.16 3.81
N GLU A 240 38.06 13.73 2.73
CA GLU A 240 37.89 14.30 1.38
C GLU A 240 37.03 13.38 0.52
N CYS A 241 36.12 13.93 -0.28
CA CYS A 241 35.33 13.16 -1.23
C CYS A 241 36.18 12.82 -2.46
N ILE A 242 36.28 11.54 -2.79
CA ILE A 242 37.06 11.04 -3.93
C ILE A 242 36.18 10.56 -5.09
N GLY A 243 34.85 10.63 -4.93
CA GLY A 243 33.88 10.18 -5.91
C GLY A 243 32.59 9.67 -5.29
N ALA A 244 31.84 8.88 -6.06
CA ALA A 244 30.55 8.35 -5.63
C ALA A 244 30.33 6.91 -6.09
N LEU A 245 29.58 6.15 -5.30
CA LEU A 245 29.07 4.83 -5.67
C LEU A 245 27.73 5.01 -6.38
N VAL A 246 27.64 4.50 -7.60
CA VAL A 246 26.51 4.72 -8.50
C VAL A 246 25.93 3.37 -8.92
N GLN A 247 24.62 3.23 -8.78
CA GLN A 247 23.85 2.13 -9.35
C GLN A 247 23.38 2.49 -10.76
N LYS A 248 23.67 1.62 -11.72
CA LYS A 248 23.19 1.74 -13.09
C LYS A 248 21.77 1.21 -13.22
N ALA A 249 21.12 1.55 -14.34
CA ALA A 249 19.76 1.09 -14.65
C ALA A 249 19.59 -0.44 -14.68
N ASP A 250 20.67 -1.20 -14.98
CA ASP A 250 20.67 -2.68 -14.96
C ASP A 250 20.85 -3.28 -13.56
N GLY A 251 20.92 -2.44 -12.52
CA GLY A 251 21.11 -2.82 -11.13
C GLY A 251 22.58 -3.01 -10.72
N SER A 252 23.53 -2.99 -11.66
CA SER A 252 24.96 -3.07 -11.37
C SER A 252 25.48 -1.81 -10.67
N GLN A 253 26.56 -1.93 -9.90
CA GLN A 253 27.15 -0.81 -9.17
C GLN A 253 28.54 -0.49 -9.72
N VAL A 254 28.83 0.80 -9.85
CA VAL A 254 30.11 1.32 -10.32
C VAL A 254 30.60 2.43 -9.39
N PHE A 255 31.90 2.43 -9.11
CA PHE A 255 32.55 3.55 -8.45
C PHE A 255 33.00 4.58 -9.49
N VAL A 256 32.45 5.79 -9.39
CA VAL A 256 32.84 6.93 -10.22
C VAL A 256 33.84 7.77 -9.43
N LYS A 257 35.10 7.75 -9.83
CA LYS A 257 36.16 8.57 -9.25
C LYS A 257 36.13 9.97 -9.88
N ALA A 258 36.21 11.01 -9.05
CA ALA A 258 36.24 12.39 -9.51
C ALA A 258 37.17 13.25 -8.63
N GLU A 259 37.78 14.28 -9.22
CA GLU A 259 38.57 15.27 -8.47
C GLU A 259 37.68 16.22 -7.65
N ALA A 260 36.44 16.43 -8.11
CA ALA A 260 35.43 17.21 -7.43
C ALA A 260 34.07 16.55 -7.65
N THR A 261 33.26 16.47 -6.60
CA THR A 261 31.88 15.96 -6.66
C THR A 261 30.93 17.05 -6.20
N VAL A 262 29.97 17.42 -7.05
CA VAL A 262 28.99 18.46 -6.74
C VAL A 262 27.61 17.82 -6.64
N LEU A 263 26.95 18.03 -5.50
CA LEU A 263 25.60 17.51 -5.27
C LEU A 263 24.55 18.52 -5.71
N CYS A 264 23.76 18.14 -6.70
CA CYS A 264 22.68 18.94 -7.28
C CYS A 264 21.34 18.20 -7.23
N SER A 265 21.08 17.45 -6.16
CA SER A 265 20.03 16.41 -6.08
C SER A 265 18.60 16.92 -5.83
N GLY A 266 18.37 18.23 -5.82
CA GLY A 266 17.07 18.80 -5.47
C GLY A 266 16.71 18.68 -3.97
N GLY A 267 15.42 18.80 -3.67
CA GLY A 267 14.90 18.98 -2.31
C GLY A 267 14.34 17.72 -1.64
N ALA A 268 13.67 17.94 -0.50
CA ALA A 268 13.13 16.91 0.39
C ALA A 268 11.59 16.83 0.38
N GLY A 269 10.97 17.22 -0.73
CA GLY A 269 9.52 17.37 -0.81
C GLY A 269 8.73 16.08 -0.58
N GLN A 270 9.29 14.92 -0.91
CA GLN A 270 8.65 13.61 -0.75
C GLN A 270 8.68 13.09 0.70
N LEU A 271 9.34 13.79 1.63
CA LEU A 271 9.20 13.49 3.06
C LEU A 271 7.81 13.85 3.61
N TYR A 272 7.03 14.64 2.86
CA TYR A 272 5.70 15.08 3.25
C TYR A 272 4.64 14.46 2.35
N ARG A 273 3.60 13.89 2.97
CA ARG A 273 2.45 13.27 2.29
C ARG A 273 1.79 14.18 1.25
N TYR A 274 1.73 15.48 1.53
CA TYR A 274 1.16 16.47 0.61
C TYR A 274 2.29 17.35 0.12
N THR A 275 2.63 17.21 -1.15
CA THR A 275 3.76 17.90 -1.77
C THR A 275 3.44 18.24 -3.22
N THR A 276 3.96 19.38 -3.68
CA THR A 276 3.94 19.78 -5.09
C THR A 276 5.20 19.33 -5.82
N ASN A 277 6.11 18.64 -5.13
CA ASN A 277 7.38 18.20 -5.69
C ASN A 277 7.19 16.91 -6.51
N PRO A 278 8.00 16.68 -7.55
CA PRO A 278 8.03 15.41 -8.26
C PRO A 278 8.53 14.27 -7.37
N GLU A 279 8.30 13.03 -7.79
CA GLU A 279 8.65 11.81 -7.05
C GLU A 279 10.16 11.68 -6.76
N VAL A 280 11.00 12.34 -7.55
CA VAL A 280 12.47 12.27 -7.39
C VAL A 280 12.99 13.08 -6.20
N ALA A 281 12.21 14.03 -5.66
CA ALA A 281 12.61 14.96 -4.59
C ALA A 281 12.63 14.32 -3.19
N THR A 282 13.50 13.32 -3.02
CA THR A 282 13.56 12.42 -1.85
C THR A 282 14.71 12.73 -0.88
N ALA A 283 15.41 13.84 -1.10
CA ALA A 283 16.53 14.31 -0.28
C ALA A 283 17.77 13.39 -0.25
N ASP A 284 17.98 12.55 -1.27
CA ASP A 284 19.11 11.59 -1.25
C ASP A 284 20.46 12.27 -1.12
N GLY A 285 20.69 13.37 -1.85
CA GLY A 285 21.98 14.08 -1.77
C GLY A 285 22.23 14.72 -0.40
N VAL A 286 21.19 15.22 0.27
CA VAL A 286 21.32 15.70 1.66
C VAL A 286 21.71 14.54 2.58
N ALA A 287 21.08 13.37 2.39
CA ALA A 287 21.38 12.19 3.17
C ALA A 287 22.80 11.64 2.91
N MET A 288 23.24 11.61 1.65
CA MET A 288 24.61 11.22 1.27
C MET A 288 25.65 12.19 1.85
N ALA A 289 25.41 13.50 1.73
CA ALA A 289 26.30 14.51 2.31
C ALA A 289 26.42 14.34 3.84
N TYR A 290 25.30 14.15 4.52
CA TYR A 290 25.27 13.91 5.97
C TYR A 290 26.06 12.66 6.36
N ARG A 291 25.86 11.53 5.65
CA ARG A 291 26.61 10.28 5.88
C ARG A 291 28.10 10.43 5.59
N ALA A 292 28.46 11.24 4.59
CA ALA A 292 29.85 11.58 4.28
C ALA A 292 30.50 12.51 5.33
N GLY A 293 29.76 12.98 6.33
CA GLY A 293 30.25 13.81 7.43
C GLY A 293 30.02 15.32 7.23
N ALA A 294 29.26 15.73 6.22
CA ALA A 294 28.89 17.14 6.03
C ALA A 294 27.87 17.61 7.07
N PHE A 295 27.98 18.88 7.47
CA PHE A 295 26.98 19.52 8.33
C PHE A 295 25.75 19.90 7.51
N VAL A 296 24.58 19.43 7.94
CA VAL A 296 23.26 19.88 7.46
C VAL A 296 22.66 20.84 8.48
N ARG A 297 21.93 21.85 8.02
CA ARG A 297 21.40 22.92 8.87
C ARG A 297 20.01 23.35 8.41
N ASP A 298 19.21 23.86 9.33
CA ASP A 298 17.93 24.51 9.06
C ASP A 298 16.91 23.58 8.37
N MET A 299 17.07 22.26 8.57
CA MET A 299 16.23 21.19 7.99
C MET A 299 14.78 21.20 8.51
N GLU A 300 14.53 21.91 9.61
CA GLU A 300 13.20 22.17 10.15
C GLU A 300 12.41 23.20 9.33
N PHE A 301 13.07 24.03 8.51
CA PHE A 301 12.43 25.10 7.74
C PHE A 301 11.97 24.60 6.36
N ILE A 302 10.89 23.81 6.36
CA ILE A 302 10.21 23.36 5.14
C ILE A 302 9.04 24.29 4.80
N GLN A 303 9.10 24.92 3.63
CA GLN A 303 8.05 25.85 3.17
C GLN A 303 6.86 25.10 2.59
N PHE A 304 5.65 25.45 3.04
CA PHE A 304 4.38 24.96 2.48
C PHE A 304 3.78 26.03 1.58
N HIS A 305 3.50 25.68 0.32
CA HIS A 305 2.82 26.59 -0.59
C HIS A 305 1.35 26.75 -0.19
N PRO A 306 0.81 27.99 -0.08
CA PRO A 306 -0.56 28.22 0.38
C PRO A 306 -1.63 27.75 -0.63
N THR A 307 -1.31 27.75 -1.92
CA THR A 307 -2.23 27.42 -3.02
C THR A 307 -1.72 26.22 -3.81
N SER A 308 -2.20 25.04 -3.45
CA SER A 308 -2.05 23.80 -4.23
C SER A 308 -3.43 23.27 -4.60
N LEU A 309 -3.55 22.70 -5.79
CA LEU A 309 -4.79 22.10 -6.24
C LEU A 309 -5.18 20.95 -5.29
N CYS A 310 -6.32 21.13 -4.63
CA CYS A 310 -6.91 20.13 -3.77
C CYS A 310 -8.14 19.50 -4.42
N TYR A 311 -7.90 18.69 -5.45
CA TYR A 311 -8.94 17.96 -6.17
C TYR A 311 -8.67 16.45 -6.15
N PRO A 312 -9.63 15.60 -5.73
CA PRO A 312 -9.45 14.14 -5.71
C PRO A 312 -9.14 13.57 -7.09
N GLY A 313 -8.09 12.75 -7.20
CA GLY A 313 -7.66 12.13 -8.47
C GLY A 313 -6.82 13.02 -9.39
N ALA A 314 -6.74 14.33 -9.13
CA ALA A 314 -5.79 15.19 -9.81
C ALA A 314 -4.41 15.13 -9.11
N PRO A 315 -3.30 15.15 -9.85
CA PRO A 315 -1.98 15.34 -9.25
C PRO A 315 -1.98 16.64 -8.44
N ARG A 316 -1.22 16.65 -7.34
CA ARG A 316 -1.09 17.82 -6.45
C ARG A 316 -0.27 18.90 -7.15
N PHE A 317 -0.96 19.60 -8.03
CA PHE A 317 -0.40 20.63 -8.88
C PHE A 317 -0.29 21.93 -8.11
N LEU A 318 0.80 22.66 -8.33
CA LEU A 318 0.97 24.01 -7.82
C LEU A 318 -0.01 24.93 -8.56
N VAL A 319 -0.73 25.79 -7.83
CA VAL A 319 -1.41 26.94 -8.45
C VAL A 319 -0.51 28.14 -8.22
N SER A 320 0.10 28.62 -9.31
CA SER A 320 1.11 29.68 -9.29
C SER A 320 0.71 30.86 -8.41
N GLU A 321 1.69 31.37 -7.66
CA GLU A 321 1.53 32.58 -6.85
C GLU A 321 1.23 33.82 -7.69
N ALA A 322 1.66 33.83 -8.96
CA ALA A 322 1.32 34.88 -9.91
C ALA A 322 -0.20 35.11 -9.98
N VAL A 323 -1.02 34.08 -9.78
CA VAL A 323 -2.49 34.23 -9.74
C VAL A 323 -2.94 35.17 -8.62
N ARG A 324 -2.30 35.12 -7.44
CA ARG A 324 -2.55 36.10 -6.34
C ARG A 324 -1.95 37.47 -6.68
N GLY A 325 -0.78 37.50 -7.30
CA GLY A 325 -0.12 38.70 -7.84
C GLY A 325 -1.04 39.51 -8.76
N GLU A 326 -1.72 38.82 -9.66
CA GLU A 326 -2.63 39.38 -10.67
C GLU A 326 -4.06 39.61 -10.14
N GLY A 327 -4.26 39.60 -8.82
CA GLY A 327 -5.49 40.04 -8.17
C GLY A 327 -6.51 38.96 -7.79
N ALA A 328 -6.14 37.68 -7.80
CA ALA A 328 -7.02 36.63 -7.29
C ALA A 328 -7.24 36.73 -5.77
N TYR A 329 -8.47 36.44 -5.35
CA TYR A 329 -8.87 36.51 -3.94
C TYR A 329 -8.89 35.13 -3.26
N LEU A 330 -8.42 35.08 -2.01
CA LEU A 330 -8.61 33.91 -1.16
C LEU A 330 -9.94 34.04 -0.40
N ARG A 331 -10.87 33.14 -0.73
CA ARG A 331 -12.23 33.12 -0.15
C ARG A 331 -12.46 31.88 0.68
N ASN A 332 -13.25 32.02 1.75
CA ASN A 332 -13.74 30.89 2.53
C ASN A 332 -14.94 30.22 1.85
N VAL A 333 -15.48 29.17 2.49
CA VAL A 333 -16.66 28.44 2.02
C VAL A 333 -17.94 29.29 1.92
N LYS A 334 -17.99 30.44 2.60
CA LYS A 334 -19.10 31.42 2.51
C LYS A 334 -18.89 32.44 1.39
N GLY A 335 -17.80 32.32 0.62
CA GLY A 335 -17.42 33.26 -0.43
C GLY A 335 -16.80 34.56 0.08
N GLU A 336 -16.48 34.66 1.37
CA GLU A 336 -15.93 35.86 2.00
C GLU A 336 -14.40 35.89 1.88
N ARG A 337 -13.83 37.07 1.58
CA ARG A 337 -12.38 37.30 1.61
C ARG A 337 -11.91 37.36 3.07
N PHE A 338 -10.85 36.62 3.43
CA PHE A 338 -10.47 36.50 4.85
C PHE A 338 -9.10 37.06 5.21
N MET A 339 -8.22 37.31 4.23
CA MET A 339 -6.83 37.72 4.51
C MET A 339 -6.70 39.08 5.20
N GLU A 340 -7.70 39.97 5.04
CA GLU A 340 -7.78 41.26 5.72
C GLU A 340 -7.70 41.16 7.25
N ARG A 341 -8.11 40.01 7.82
CA ARG A 341 -8.07 39.76 9.26
C ARG A 341 -6.69 39.32 9.75
N TYR A 342 -5.80 38.92 8.85
CA TYR A 342 -4.54 38.27 9.18
C TYR A 342 -3.31 39.10 8.80
N HIS A 343 -3.35 39.87 7.71
CA HIS A 343 -2.20 40.66 7.27
C HIS A 343 -2.59 41.87 6.41
N ALA A 344 -1.86 42.98 6.56
CA ALA A 344 -2.10 44.23 5.81
C ALA A 344 -1.84 44.08 4.30
N GLN A 345 -0.92 43.20 3.90
CA GLN A 345 -0.66 42.89 2.48
C GLN A 345 -1.67 41.90 1.86
N LEU A 346 -2.69 41.48 2.60
CA LEU A 346 -3.76 40.60 2.12
C LEU A 346 -3.21 39.31 1.48
N GLU A 347 -3.65 38.93 0.27
CA GLU A 347 -3.18 37.74 -0.45
C GLU A 347 -1.71 37.81 -0.91
N LEU A 348 -1.05 38.98 -0.85
CA LEU A 348 0.37 39.16 -1.18
C LEU A 348 1.31 39.07 0.03
N ALA A 349 0.77 38.73 1.20
CA ALA A 349 1.57 38.45 2.38
C ALA A 349 2.52 37.24 2.16
N PRO A 350 3.63 37.15 2.92
CA PRO A 350 4.51 35.98 2.91
C PRO A 350 3.77 34.64 2.99
N ARG A 351 4.25 33.64 2.24
CA ARG A 351 3.59 32.33 2.08
C ARG A 351 3.29 31.64 3.40
N ASP A 352 4.18 31.72 4.37
CA ASP A 352 4.02 31.13 5.70
C ASP A 352 2.86 31.79 6.46
N ILE A 353 2.67 33.10 6.33
CA ILE A 353 1.52 33.83 6.89
C ILE A 353 0.23 33.39 6.21
N VAL A 354 0.21 33.35 4.88
CA VAL A 354 -0.98 32.94 4.11
C VAL A 354 -1.36 31.49 4.40
N ALA A 355 -0.39 30.57 4.39
CA ALA A 355 -0.62 29.16 4.70
C ALA A 355 -1.14 28.97 6.13
N ARG A 356 -0.55 29.65 7.12
CA ARG A 356 -1.07 29.66 8.50
C ARG A 356 -2.46 30.27 8.59
N ALA A 357 -2.76 31.34 7.84
CA ALA A 357 -4.09 31.94 7.80
C ALA A 357 -5.14 30.99 7.23
N ILE A 358 -4.82 30.25 6.17
CA ILE A 358 -5.68 29.20 5.60
C ILE A 358 -5.91 28.09 6.63
N VAL A 359 -4.85 27.59 7.27
CA VAL A 359 -4.96 26.54 8.30
C VAL A 359 -5.80 27.03 9.48
N ARG A 360 -5.53 28.22 10.01
CA ARG A 360 -6.32 28.84 11.09
C ARG A 360 -7.77 29.06 10.69
N LEU A 361 -8.04 29.44 9.44
CA LEU A 361 -9.40 29.57 8.94
C LEU A 361 -10.09 28.21 8.91
N ILE A 362 -9.44 27.18 8.39
CA ILE A 362 -9.95 25.80 8.37
C ILE A 362 -10.19 25.30 9.80
N GLU A 363 -9.28 25.57 10.73
CA GLU A 363 -9.43 25.24 12.15
C GLU A 363 -10.55 26.03 12.80
N SER A 364 -10.70 27.32 12.51
CA SER A 364 -11.80 28.15 13.02
C SER A 364 -13.15 27.72 12.47
N ILE A 365 -13.21 27.26 11.22
CA ILE A 365 -14.40 26.68 10.61
C ILE A 365 -14.66 25.32 11.25
N LYS A 366 -13.64 24.49 11.49
CA LYS A 366 -13.78 23.22 12.24
C LYS A 366 -14.22 23.46 13.68
N ASN A 367 -13.81 24.56 14.30
CA ASN A 367 -14.21 24.94 15.66
C ASN A 367 -15.62 25.56 15.67
N TRP A 368 -15.97 26.39 14.69
CA TRP A 368 -17.33 26.93 14.52
C TRP A 368 -18.34 25.82 14.15
N LEU A 369 -17.93 24.86 13.33
CA LEU A 369 -18.61 23.58 13.06
C LEU A 369 -18.55 22.60 14.25
N ARG A 370 -17.82 22.91 15.32
CA ARG A 370 -17.91 22.20 16.61
C ARG A 370 -18.82 22.95 17.60
N GLU A 371 -19.02 24.26 17.43
CA GLU A 371 -19.76 25.12 18.37
C GLU A 371 -21.20 25.42 17.94
N ASP A 372 -21.55 25.54 16.65
CA ASP A 372 -22.90 25.97 16.20
C ASP A 372 -23.66 24.98 15.30
N VAL A 373 -23.00 24.00 14.67
CA VAL A 373 -23.68 22.93 13.92
C VAL A 373 -22.84 21.68 14.02
N GLY A 374 -23.31 20.65 14.72
CA GLY A 374 -22.60 19.38 14.88
C GLY A 374 -22.16 18.80 13.53
N ALA A 375 -20.88 18.93 13.20
CA ALA A 375 -20.39 18.59 11.88
C ALA A 375 -20.03 17.10 11.75
N GLY A 376 -20.96 16.35 11.18
CA GLY A 376 -20.63 15.39 10.12
C GLY A 376 -20.69 16.08 8.76
N ASP A 377 -19.82 15.67 7.85
CA ASP A 377 -19.99 15.75 6.39
C ASP A 377 -19.96 17.11 5.67
N VAL A 378 -18.76 17.51 5.26
CA VAL A 378 -18.53 18.07 3.91
C VAL A 378 -17.20 17.58 3.30
N THR A 379 -16.24 17.11 4.09
CA THR A 379 -14.94 16.61 3.57
C THR A 379 -14.85 15.08 3.42
N THR A 380 -15.87 14.33 3.86
CA THR A 380 -15.85 12.85 3.91
C THR A 380 -16.37 12.15 2.65
N MET A 381 -17.13 12.83 1.79
CA MET A 381 -17.91 12.15 0.73
C MET A 381 -17.17 11.79 -0.57
N ARG A 382 -15.90 12.15 -0.77
CA ARG A 382 -15.18 11.88 -2.04
C ARG A 382 -14.03 10.87 -1.98
N VAL A 383 -13.81 10.24 -0.84
CA VAL A 383 -12.74 9.22 -0.66
C VAL A 383 -13.26 7.79 -0.91
N GLY A 384 -14.56 7.61 -1.15
CA GLY A 384 -15.22 6.30 -1.31
C GLY A 384 -15.76 5.97 -2.71
N GLY A 385 -15.37 6.71 -3.76
CA GLY A 385 -15.86 6.43 -5.12
C GLY A 385 -17.27 6.96 -5.45
N GLY A 386 -17.80 7.89 -4.65
CA GLY A 386 -19.05 8.58 -4.97
C GLY A 386 -18.90 9.57 -6.14
N ALA A 387 -19.73 9.39 -7.17
CA ALA A 387 -19.88 10.37 -8.26
C ALA A 387 -20.87 11.47 -7.83
N ASN A 388 -20.54 12.72 -8.13
CA ASN A 388 -21.41 13.85 -7.79
C ASN A 388 -22.58 13.86 -8.78
N HIS A 389 -23.79 13.49 -8.31
CA HIS A 389 -24.98 13.47 -9.16
C HIS A 389 -25.67 14.84 -9.25
N ARG A 390 -25.21 15.82 -8.44
CA ARG A 390 -25.71 17.20 -8.39
C ARG A 390 -24.53 18.20 -8.36
N PHE A 391 -24.41 19.05 -9.39
CA PHE A 391 -23.31 20.03 -9.52
C PHE A 391 -23.67 21.40 -8.93
N GLY A 392 -24.96 21.68 -8.72
CA GLY A 392 -25.52 22.87 -8.07
C GLY A 392 -26.95 22.69 -7.58
N LEU A 393 -27.46 23.64 -6.78
CA LEU A 393 -28.81 23.60 -6.21
C LEU A 393 -29.95 23.56 -7.26
N TYR A 394 -29.64 23.88 -8.51
CA TYR A 394 -30.57 23.91 -9.63
C TYR A 394 -30.66 22.60 -10.44
N ASP A 395 -29.80 21.61 -10.18
CA ASP A 395 -29.75 20.36 -10.99
C ASP A 395 -30.79 19.31 -10.57
N ALA A 396 -31.31 19.42 -9.34
CA ALA A 396 -32.36 18.56 -8.81
C ALA A 396 -33.18 19.34 -7.77
N VAL A 397 -34.43 18.93 -7.54
CA VAL A 397 -35.26 19.45 -6.44
C VAL A 397 -35.13 18.50 -5.26
N MET A 398 -34.67 19.03 -4.13
CA MET A 398 -34.57 18.28 -2.88
C MET A 398 -35.69 18.66 -1.93
N ILE A 399 -36.52 17.68 -1.59
CA ILE A 399 -37.62 17.78 -0.66
C ILE A 399 -37.11 17.34 0.71
N LYS A 400 -37.10 18.29 1.65
CA LYS A 400 -36.68 18.10 3.04
C LYS A 400 -37.87 18.18 3.96
N ASP A 401 -37.66 17.85 5.23
CA ASP A 401 -38.63 17.97 6.31
C ASP A 401 -39.49 19.23 6.30
N ASN A 402 -38.89 20.39 6.06
CA ASN A 402 -39.61 21.67 6.03
C ASN A 402 -40.57 21.77 4.83
N HIS A 403 -40.22 21.18 3.69
CA HIS A 403 -41.06 21.12 2.48
C HIS A 403 -42.20 20.13 2.68
N ILE A 404 -41.93 18.97 3.29
CA ILE A 404 -42.92 17.94 3.63
C ILE A 404 -43.97 18.52 4.59
N LYS A 405 -43.53 19.18 5.66
CA LYS A 405 -44.41 19.86 6.63
C LYS A 405 -45.22 20.99 5.99
N GLY A 406 -44.63 21.76 5.07
CA GLY A 406 -45.30 22.85 4.37
C GLY A 406 -46.32 22.40 3.31
N ALA A 407 -46.12 21.22 2.71
CA ALA A 407 -47.04 20.64 1.72
C ALA A 407 -48.14 19.79 2.34
N GLY A 408 -47.94 19.29 3.57
CA GLY A 408 -48.89 18.44 4.30
C GLY A 408 -48.63 16.94 4.17
N GLY A 409 -47.46 16.53 3.66
CA GLY A 409 -47.06 15.14 3.44
C GLY A 409 -46.03 15.00 2.32
N ILE A 410 -45.34 13.86 2.25
CA ILE A 410 -44.30 13.61 1.23
C ILE A 410 -44.95 13.56 -0.15
N THR A 411 -46.08 12.86 -0.26
CA THR A 411 -46.82 12.70 -1.53
C THR A 411 -47.17 14.04 -2.16
N GLU A 412 -47.72 14.94 -1.36
CA GLU A 412 -48.16 16.26 -1.84
C GLU A 412 -46.97 17.17 -2.18
N ALA A 413 -45.85 17.04 -1.45
CA ALA A 413 -44.62 17.77 -1.75
C ALA A 413 -44.02 17.35 -3.11
N VAL A 414 -43.97 16.04 -3.39
CA VAL A 414 -43.44 15.51 -4.64
C VAL A 414 -44.32 15.89 -5.82
N HIS A 415 -45.65 15.77 -5.68
CA HIS A 415 -46.58 16.15 -6.75
C HIS A 415 -46.52 17.64 -7.10
N ARG A 416 -46.44 18.52 -6.09
CA ARG A 416 -46.31 19.96 -6.32
C ARG A 416 -44.97 20.32 -6.96
N ALA A 417 -43.89 19.69 -6.50
CA ALA A 417 -42.58 19.86 -7.14
C ALA A 417 -42.64 19.41 -8.61
N ARG A 418 -43.21 18.24 -8.89
CA ARG A 418 -43.31 17.69 -10.26
C ARG A 418 -44.19 18.54 -11.19
N ALA A 419 -45.22 19.19 -10.67
CA ALA A 419 -46.05 20.12 -11.44
C ALA A 419 -45.35 21.46 -11.76
N ALA A 420 -44.37 21.85 -10.93
CA ALA A 420 -43.69 23.15 -11.03
C ALA A 420 -42.36 23.10 -11.79
N ILE A 421 -41.81 21.90 -12.06
CA ILE A 421 -40.49 21.73 -12.67
C ILE A 421 -40.56 20.90 -13.97
N PRO A 422 -39.59 21.05 -14.89
CA PRO A 422 -39.51 20.21 -16.08
C PRO A 422 -39.41 18.72 -15.71
N HIS A 423 -40.05 17.86 -16.49
CA HIS A 423 -40.06 16.41 -16.28
C HIS A 423 -38.66 15.76 -16.29
N THR A 424 -37.66 16.44 -16.88
CA THR A 424 -36.26 16.00 -16.91
C THR A 424 -35.48 16.30 -15.63
N MET A 425 -36.04 17.09 -14.71
CA MET A 425 -35.38 17.47 -13.45
C MET A 425 -35.67 16.44 -12.35
N THR A 426 -34.62 15.96 -11.69
CA THR A 426 -34.72 14.91 -10.67
C THR A 426 -35.34 15.45 -9.37
N ILE A 427 -36.22 14.67 -8.73
CA ILE A 427 -36.74 14.92 -7.39
C ILE A 427 -36.13 13.93 -6.41
N GLU A 428 -35.47 14.49 -5.41
CA GLU A 428 -34.84 13.76 -4.31
C GLU A 428 -35.62 14.03 -3.01
N VAL A 429 -35.92 12.98 -2.24
CA VAL A 429 -36.71 13.07 -1.01
C VAL A 429 -35.91 12.56 0.18
N GLU A 430 -35.81 13.39 1.22
CA GLU A 430 -35.23 13.07 2.51
C GLU A 430 -36.20 12.21 3.35
N THR A 431 -35.72 11.08 3.86
CA THR A 431 -36.52 10.13 4.66
C THR A 431 -35.75 9.66 5.89
N GLU A 432 -36.43 9.61 7.04
CA GLU A 432 -35.85 9.26 8.34
C GLU A 432 -36.29 7.86 8.83
N ASN A 433 -37.32 7.28 8.21
CA ASN A 433 -37.84 5.95 8.57
C ASN A 433 -38.47 5.18 7.38
N LEU A 434 -38.72 3.88 7.59
CA LEU A 434 -39.26 2.99 6.55
C LEU A 434 -40.66 3.36 6.06
N GLU A 435 -41.48 4.05 6.85
CA GLU A 435 -42.82 4.48 6.44
C GLU A 435 -42.72 5.63 5.41
N GLN A 436 -41.86 6.60 5.68
CA GLN A 436 -41.55 7.70 4.74
C GLN A 436 -40.89 7.20 3.46
N VAL A 437 -40.05 6.16 3.53
CA VAL A 437 -39.48 5.51 2.33
C VAL A 437 -40.60 4.95 1.45
N ARG A 438 -41.59 4.26 2.03
CA ARG A 438 -42.74 3.75 1.25
C ARG A 438 -43.58 4.86 0.66
N GLU A 439 -43.82 5.94 1.41
CA GLU A 439 -44.59 7.09 0.93
C GLU A 439 -43.86 7.80 -0.22
N ALA A 440 -42.55 8.02 -0.11
CA ALA A 440 -41.73 8.63 -1.16
C ALA A 440 -41.69 7.80 -2.44
N LEU A 441 -41.63 6.47 -2.32
CA LEU A 441 -41.72 5.54 -3.46
C LEU A 441 -43.07 5.65 -4.18
N GLN A 442 -44.17 5.63 -3.44
CA GLN A 442 -45.52 5.74 -4.00
C GLN A 442 -45.77 7.09 -4.67
N ALA A 443 -45.12 8.15 -4.18
CA ALA A 443 -45.21 9.50 -4.71
C ALA A 443 -44.39 9.74 -5.99
N GLY A 444 -43.52 8.80 -6.39
CA GLY A 444 -42.70 8.90 -7.58
C GLY A 444 -41.42 9.74 -7.40
N ALA A 445 -40.76 9.61 -6.26
CA ALA A 445 -39.40 10.15 -6.05
C ALA A 445 -38.37 9.42 -6.93
N ASP A 446 -37.44 10.17 -7.53
CA ASP A 446 -36.39 9.61 -8.38
C ASP A 446 -35.18 9.15 -7.55
N ILE A 447 -34.93 9.83 -6.43
CA ILE A 447 -33.87 9.54 -5.46
C ILE A 447 -34.46 9.57 -4.05
N ILE A 448 -34.11 8.58 -3.23
CA ILE A 448 -34.45 8.54 -1.80
C ILE A 448 -33.17 8.70 -1.00
N MET A 449 -33.11 9.75 -0.19
CA MET A 449 -32.05 9.99 0.78
C MET A 449 -32.46 9.41 2.13
N LEU A 450 -31.69 8.45 2.64
CA LEU A 450 -31.82 7.86 3.97
C LEU A 450 -31.02 8.73 4.94
N ASP A 451 -31.68 9.66 5.62
CA ASP A 451 -31.02 10.64 6.48
C ASP A 451 -30.93 10.16 7.93
N ASN A 452 -29.73 10.22 8.49
CA ASN A 452 -29.37 9.85 9.86
C ASN A 452 -29.80 8.43 10.32
N MET A 453 -30.11 7.52 9.38
CA MET A 453 -30.52 6.15 9.70
C MET A 453 -29.37 5.29 10.24
N HIS A 454 -29.65 4.43 11.23
CA HIS A 454 -28.70 3.42 11.71
C HIS A 454 -28.41 2.37 10.61
N PRO A 455 -27.18 1.81 10.48
CA PRO A 455 -26.81 0.87 9.41
C PRO A 455 -27.77 -0.31 9.22
N ASP A 456 -28.28 -0.90 10.29
CA ASP A 456 -29.22 -2.03 10.19
C ASP A 456 -30.57 -1.62 9.59
N ARG A 457 -31.09 -0.44 9.97
CA ARG A 457 -32.32 0.12 9.39
C ARG A 457 -32.10 0.59 7.95
N MET A 458 -30.92 1.12 7.64
CA MET A 458 -30.54 1.49 6.28
C MET A 458 -30.53 0.25 5.37
N ARG A 459 -30.06 -0.90 5.86
CA ARG A 459 -30.11 -2.19 5.15
C ARG A 459 -31.54 -2.63 4.85
N GLU A 460 -32.45 -2.52 5.83
CA GLU A 460 -33.88 -2.80 5.64
C GLU A 460 -34.53 -1.85 4.60
N ALA A 461 -34.19 -0.56 4.65
CA ALA A 461 -34.70 0.44 3.72
C ALA A 461 -34.23 0.19 2.28
N VAL A 462 -32.94 -0.15 2.10
CA VAL A 462 -32.39 -0.50 0.78
C VAL A 462 -33.04 -1.76 0.23
N ALA A 463 -33.23 -2.80 1.05
CA ALA A 463 -33.90 -4.02 0.62
C ALA A 463 -35.33 -3.74 0.15
N LEU A 464 -36.08 -2.94 0.91
CA LEU A 464 -37.43 -2.51 0.57
C LEU A 464 -37.49 -1.72 -0.76
N ILE A 465 -36.56 -0.78 -0.97
CA ILE A 465 -36.49 0.01 -2.22
C ILE A 465 -36.12 -0.89 -3.41
N ARG A 466 -35.20 -1.83 -3.24
CA ARG A 466 -34.80 -2.76 -4.31
C ARG A 466 -35.90 -3.73 -4.69
N GLU A 467 -36.72 -4.14 -3.73
CA GLU A 467 -37.89 -4.98 -3.97
C GLU A 467 -39.01 -4.24 -4.71
N GLN A 468 -39.32 -3.00 -4.31
CA GLN A 468 -40.50 -2.29 -4.81
C GLN A 468 -40.23 -1.38 -6.02
N ALA A 469 -39.04 -0.79 -6.11
CA ALA A 469 -38.67 0.14 -7.18
C ALA A 469 -37.16 0.14 -7.42
N PRO A 470 -36.60 -0.91 -8.05
CA PRO A 470 -35.15 -1.10 -8.19
C PRO A 470 -34.44 0.03 -8.98
N HIS A 471 -35.19 0.77 -9.80
CA HIS A 471 -34.71 1.90 -10.59
C HIS A 471 -34.51 3.19 -9.79
N VAL A 472 -35.09 3.29 -8.58
CA VAL A 472 -34.92 4.45 -7.70
C VAL A 472 -33.53 4.43 -7.10
N LYS A 473 -32.82 5.56 -7.21
CA LYS A 473 -31.48 5.71 -6.62
C LYS A 473 -31.62 5.95 -5.12
N VAL A 474 -30.67 5.41 -4.37
CA VAL A 474 -30.65 5.54 -2.91
C VAL A 474 -29.38 6.26 -2.51
N GLU A 475 -29.55 7.28 -1.69
CA GLU A 475 -28.48 8.07 -1.08
C GLU A 475 -28.52 7.89 0.44
N ALA A 476 -27.38 7.96 1.12
CA ALA A 476 -27.27 7.89 2.57
C ALA A 476 -26.57 9.15 3.08
N SER A 477 -27.17 9.80 4.06
CA SER A 477 -26.71 11.06 4.67
C SER A 477 -26.74 10.95 6.19
N GLY A 478 -25.79 11.56 6.89
CA GLY A 478 -25.74 11.57 8.36
C GLY A 478 -25.31 10.24 8.98
N ASN A 479 -24.55 10.28 10.09
CA ASN A 479 -23.87 9.12 10.71
C ASN A 479 -22.87 8.34 9.82
N VAL A 480 -22.54 8.84 8.62
CA VAL A 480 -21.55 8.23 7.71
C VAL A 480 -20.19 8.90 7.88
N SER A 481 -19.27 8.26 8.61
CA SER A 481 -17.91 8.76 8.82
C SER A 481 -16.89 7.69 8.43
N LEU A 482 -15.65 8.10 8.16
CA LEU A 482 -14.54 7.15 7.99
C LEU A 482 -14.38 6.24 9.21
N ASN A 483 -14.85 6.60 10.41
CA ASN A 483 -14.80 5.76 11.61
C ASN A 483 -16.03 4.85 11.78
N THR A 484 -17.18 5.22 11.22
CA THR A 484 -18.35 4.32 11.08
C THR A 484 -18.20 3.40 9.86
N ILE A 485 -17.30 3.73 8.92
CA ILE A 485 -16.85 2.89 7.80
C ILE A 485 -15.60 2.06 8.17
N ARG A 486 -14.67 2.62 8.96
CA ARG A 486 -13.49 1.93 9.51
C ARG A 486 -13.86 1.31 10.83
N ASP A 487 -14.49 0.15 10.70
CA ASP A 487 -14.32 -0.84 11.74
C ASP A 487 -12.87 -1.36 11.75
N VAL A 488 -12.43 -1.70 12.96
CA VAL A 488 -11.08 -1.81 13.49
C VAL A 488 -10.14 -2.75 12.70
N GLY A 489 -8.81 -2.54 12.74
CA GLY A 489 -7.86 -3.63 12.46
C GLY A 489 -6.38 -3.24 12.36
N ASN A 490 -5.65 -3.69 13.38
CA ASN A 490 -4.22 -3.84 13.66
C ASN A 490 -3.25 -2.68 13.36
N SER A 491 -2.61 -2.18 14.41
CA SER A 491 -1.64 -1.09 14.37
C SER A 491 -0.20 -1.51 14.03
N ASN A 492 0.17 -2.79 14.23
CA ASN A 492 1.53 -3.29 13.99
C ASN A 492 1.54 -4.72 13.43
N ILE A 493 2.54 -5.03 12.60
CA ILE A 493 2.94 -6.37 12.15
C ILE A 493 4.10 -6.82 13.04
N VAL A 494 4.05 -8.06 13.53
CA VAL A 494 5.16 -8.71 14.24
C VAL A 494 5.71 -9.81 13.34
N LEU A 495 7.02 -9.77 13.08
CA LEU A 495 7.73 -10.72 12.23
C LEU A 495 8.76 -11.47 13.06
N GLY A 496 8.90 -12.78 12.87
CA GLY A 496 9.91 -13.60 13.53
C GLY A 496 10.56 -14.55 12.53
N VAL A 497 11.86 -14.78 12.67
CA VAL A 497 12.62 -15.76 11.87
C VAL A 497 13.17 -16.83 12.80
N TYR A 498 12.82 -18.09 12.52
CA TYR A 498 13.20 -19.25 13.32
C TYR A 498 14.19 -20.13 12.57
N GLN A 499 15.10 -20.76 13.32
CA GLN A 499 15.88 -21.92 12.87
C GLN A 499 15.49 -23.11 13.75
N GLY A 500 14.70 -24.02 13.20
CA GLY A 500 14.04 -25.06 13.98
C GLY A 500 13.19 -24.45 15.10
N ARG A 501 13.58 -24.71 16.36
CA ARG A 501 12.89 -24.17 17.55
C ARG A 501 13.49 -22.88 18.10
N GLU A 502 14.61 -22.42 17.56
CA GLU A 502 15.29 -21.21 18.03
C GLU A 502 14.82 -19.98 17.24
N LEU A 503 14.35 -18.94 17.94
CA LEU A 503 14.03 -17.65 17.34
C LEU A 503 15.33 -16.86 17.13
N LEU A 504 15.76 -16.71 15.88
CA LEU A 504 16.98 -15.97 15.53
C LEU A 504 16.78 -14.45 15.65
N HIS A 505 15.72 -13.94 15.03
CA HIS A 505 15.42 -12.52 14.97
C HIS A 505 13.91 -12.27 15.02
N HIS A 506 13.51 -11.12 15.58
CA HIS A 506 12.13 -10.65 15.47
C HIS A 506 12.10 -9.13 15.24
N PHE A 507 11.07 -8.67 14.54
CA PHE A 507 10.88 -7.29 14.15
C PHE A 507 9.45 -6.86 14.42
N ARG A 508 9.28 -5.55 14.59
CA ARG A 508 7.96 -4.94 14.72
C ARG A 508 7.84 -3.80 13.72
N LEU A 509 6.83 -3.87 12.87
CA LEU A 509 6.59 -2.93 11.79
C LEU A 509 5.23 -2.27 11.99
N SER A 510 5.10 -1.02 11.58
CA SER A 510 3.78 -0.36 11.54
C SER A 510 2.93 -0.99 10.44
N THR A 511 1.66 -1.27 10.74
CA THR A 511 0.73 -1.75 9.73
C THR A 511 0.24 -0.61 8.85
N SER A 512 0.54 -0.66 7.56
CA SER A 512 -0.03 0.23 6.54
C SER A 512 -0.89 -0.56 5.56
N ARG A 513 -2.20 -0.31 5.56
CA ARG A 513 -3.14 -0.94 4.60
C ARG A 513 -3.01 -0.36 3.18
N GLN A 514 -2.24 0.71 3.00
CA GLN A 514 -2.02 1.37 1.70
C GLN A 514 -0.70 0.95 1.08
N SER A 515 0.18 0.31 1.85
CA SER A 515 1.48 -0.13 1.35
C SER A 515 1.32 -1.27 0.36
N THR A 516 2.04 -1.13 -0.74
CA THR A 516 2.09 -2.07 -1.86
C THR A 516 2.94 -3.29 -1.52
N VAL A 517 2.81 -4.32 -2.37
CA VAL A 517 3.62 -5.54 -2.30
C VAL A 517 5.12 -5.21 -2.28
N ASP A 518 5.55 -4.24 -3.07
CA ASP A 518 6.96 -3.89 -3.26
C ASP A 518 7.52 -3.07 -2.09
N GLU A 519 6.72 -2.18 -1.50
CA GLU A 519 7.12 -1.45 -0.30
C GLU A 519 7.37 -2.39 0.88
N TYR A 520 6.47 -3.36 1.11
CA TYR A 520 6.69 -4.40 2.12
C TYR A 520 7.85 -5.32 1.74
N GLY A 521 8.01 -5.63 0.45
CA GLY A 521 9.11 -6.42 -0.07
C GLY A 521 10.48 -5.81 0.24
N VAL A 522 10.68 -4.53 -0.07
CA VAL A 522 11.91 -3.79 0.24
C VAL A 522 12.14 -3.72 1.75
N LEU A 523 11.10 -3.44 2.53
CA LEU A 523 11.20 -3.35 3.98
C LEU A 523 11.67 -4.67 4.60
N ILE A 524 11.03 -5.79 4.26
CA ILE A 524 11.36 -7.11 4.81
C ILE A 524 12.71 -7.60 4.28
N TYR A 525 13.01 -7.37 2.99
CA TYR A 525 14.31 -7.68 2.40
C TYR A 525 15.44 -6.97 3.16
N ASN A 526 15.28 -5.68 3.45
CA ASN A 526 16.28 -4.91 4.19
C ASN A 526 16.46 -5.42 5.62
N LEU A 527 15.37 -5.78 6.31
CA LEU A 527 15.45 -6.34 7.68
C LEU A 527 16.18 -7.68 7.72
N PHE A 528 15.91 -8.56 6.75
CA PHE A 528 16.62 -9.84 6.62
C PHE A 528 18.09 -9.62 6.30
N HIS A 529 18.38 -8.76 5.33
CA HIS A 529 19.75 -8.45 4.95
C HIS A 529 20.56 -7.85 6.10
N MET A 530 20.00 -6.89 6.85
CA MET A 530 20.62 -6.31 8.04
C MET A 530 20.87 -7.33 9.15
N SER A 531 20.09 -8.41 9.19
CA SER A 531 20.21 -9.49 10.16
C SER A 531 21.08 -10.65 9.66
N GLY A 532 21.71 -10.50 8.49
CA GLY A 532 22.57 -11.52 7.89
C GLY A 532 21.81 -12.72 7.30
N ILE A 533 20.50 -12.58 7.07
CA ILE A 533 19.63 -13.63 6.54
C ILE A 533 19.36 -13.35 5.06
N SER A 534 19.57 -14.35 4.19
CA SER A 534 19.11 -14.25 2.80
C SER A 534 17.63 -14.63 2.72
N THR A 535 16.86 -13.97 1.85
CA THR A 535 15.50 -14.44 1.53
C THR A 535 15.49 -15.86 0.97
N ARG A 536 16.61 -16.31 0.39
CA ARG A 536 16.79 -17.69 -0.11
C ARG A 536 16.93 -18.74 0.99
N ASP A 537 17.32 -18.33 2.20
CA ASP A 537 17.49 -19.23 3.34
C ASP A 537 16.14 -19.54 4.01
N ILE A 538 15.07 -18.84 3.62
CA ILE A 538 13.74 -19.04 4.18
C ILE A 538 13.10 -20.28 3.56
N GLU A 539 12.94 -21.32 4.37
CA GLU A 539 12.35 -22.59 3.92
C GLU A 539 10.83 -22.50 3.79
N GLY A 540 10.16 -21.68 4.60
CA GLY A 540 8.76 -21.33 4.41
C GLY A 540 8.26 -20.26 5.36
N VAL A 541 6.97 -19.91 5.21
CA VAL A 541 6.36 -18.74 5.84
C VAL A 541 4.98 -19.11 6.37
N ILE A 542 4.61 -18.59 7.55
CA ILE A 542 3.26 -18.66 8.10
C ILE A 542 2.79 -17.26 8.50
N ILE A 543 1.51 -16.97 8.30
CA ILE A 543 0.89 -15.69 8.61
C ILE A 543 -0.39 -15.92 9.42
N SER A 544 -0.53 -15.14 10.50
CA SER A 544 -1.81 -14.94 11.20
C SER A 544 -2.19 -13.47 11.10
N SER A 545 -3.39 -13.19 10.59
CA SER A 545 -3.89 -11.83 10.42
C SER A 545 -5.41 -11.79 10.53
N VAL A 546 -5.91 -10.80 11.27
CA VAL A 546 -7.33 -10.45 11.35
C VAL A 546 -7.67 -9.24 10.47
N VAL A 547 -6.78 -8.87 9.53
CA VAL A 547 -6.94 -7.76 8.58
C VAL A 547 -6.91 -8.31 7.14
N PRO A 548 -8.06 -8.71 6.57
CA PRO A 548 -8.11 -9.38 5.26
C PRO A 548 -7.42 -8.63 4.10
N PRO A 549 -7.56 -7.29 3.95
CA PRO A 549 -6.91 -6.59 2.83
C PRO A 549 -5.37 -6.67 2.84
N LEU A 550 -4.77 -6.86 4.03
CA LEU A 550 -3.32 -6.95 4.17
C LEU A 550 -2.81 -8.36 3.87
N VAL A 551 -3.64 -9.39 4.05
CA VAL A 551 -3.26 -10.79 3.79
C VAL A 551 -2.80 -10.95 2.35
N ASN A 552 -3.58 -10.48 1.39
CA ASN A 552 -3.27 -10.59 -0.04
C ASN A 552 -1.96 -9.88 -0.40
N VAL A 553 -1.67 -8.73 0.22
CA VAL A 553 -0.46 -7.95 -0.04
C VAL A 553 0.77 -8.70 0.49
N ILE A 554 0.69 -9.21 1.72
CA ILE A 554 1.82 -9.93 2.33
C ILE A 554 2.02 -11.29 1.64
N GLU A 555 0.95 -11.97 1.23
CA GLU A 555 1.01 -13.21 0.45
C GLU A 555 1.74 -13.00 -0.87
N ALA A 556 1.32 -12.00 -1.66
CA ALA A 556 1.99 -11.65 -2.91
C ALA A 556 3.46 -11.22 -2.69
N MET A 557 3.76 -10.57 -1.56
CA MET A 557 5.14 -10.18 -1.21
C MET A 557 6.01 -11.40 -0.92
N CYS A 558 5.50 -12.37 -0.15
CA CYS A 558 6.19 -13.63 0.11
C CYS A 558 6.45 -14.40 -1.20
N GLU A 559 5.46 -14.51 -2.07
CA GLU A 559 5.62 -15.17 -3.37
C GLU A 559 6.65 -14.45 -4.25
N LYS A 560 6.62 -13.12 -4.31
CA LYS A 560 7.50 -12.32 -5.18
C LYS A 560 8.94 -12.22 -4.67
N TYR A 561 9.14 -11.97 -3.37
CA TYR A 561 10.47 -11.63 -2.81
C TYR A 561 11.12 -12.75 -2.00
N VAL A 562 10.31 -13.61 -1.38
CA VAL A 562 10.80 -14.79 -0.64
C VAL A 562 10.76 -16.05 -1.52
N GLY A 563 9.90 -16.07 -2.54
CA GLY A 563 9.72 -17.23 -3.41
C GLY A 563 8.98 -18.38 -2.73
N LYS A 564 8.19 -18.09 -1.68
CA LYS A 564 7.45 -19.07 -0.90
C LYS A 564 6.00 -18.63 -0.73
N LYS A 565 5.06 -19.54 -0.97
CA LYS A 565 3.65 -19.33 -0.64
C LYS A 565 3.45 -19.50 0.88
N PRO A 566 2.93 -18.50 1.59
CA PRO A 566 2.76 -18.58 3.03
C PRO A 566 1.56 -19.45 3.42
N LEU A 567 1.68 -20.14 4.55
CA LEU A 567 0.57 -20.81 5.22
C LEU A 567 -0.26 -19.76 5.98
N LEU A 568 -1.56 -19.68 5.70
CA LEU A 568 -2.48 -18.76 6.38
C LEU A 568 -3.21 -19.46 7.52
N VAL A 569 -3.13 -18.91 8.73
CA VAL A 569 -3.92 -19.39 9.88
C VAL A 569 -5.39 -19.04 9.67
N GLY A 570 -6.23 -20.07 9.56
CA GLY A 570 -7.66 -19.94 9.36
C GLY A 570 -8.37 -21.30 9.32
N PRO A 571 -9.64 -21.36 8.89
CA PRO A 571 -10.38 -22.62 8.78
C PRO A 571 -9.63 -23.67 7.97
N GLY A 572 -9.56 -24.91 8.48
CA GLY A 572 -8.87 -26.04 7.84
C GLY A 572 -7.40 -26.20 8.19
N ILE A 573 -6.80 -25.29 8.99
CA ILE A 573 -5.43 -25.46 9.50
C ILE A 573 -5.40 -26.39 10.72
N ARG A 574 -4.41 -27.29 10.80
CA ARG A 574 -4.21 -28.19 11.94
C ARG A 574 -3.60 -27.41 13.10
N THR A 575 -4.45 -26.94 14.00
CA THR A 575 -4.01 -26.21 15.20
C THR A 575 -3.64 -27.16 16.34
N GLY A 576 -4.24 -28.36 16.39
CA GLY A 576 -4.16 -29.28 17.53
C GLY A 576 -4.99 -28.85 18.74
N LEU A 577 -5.79 -27.78 18.60
CA LEU A 577 -6.74 -27.33 19.62
C LEU A 577 -8.14 -27.86 19.29
N ASN A 578 -8.85 -28.31 20.32
CA ASN A 578 -10.27 -28.59 20.22
C ASN A 578 -11.07 -27.31 20.56
N LEU A 579 -11.69 -26.70 19.55
CA LEU A 579 -12.44 -25.45 19.69
C LEU A 579 -13.89 -25.75 20.11
N ARG A 580 -14.25 -25.45 21.36
CA ARG A 580 -15.62 -25.57 21.91
C ARG A 580 -16.40 -24.26 21.86
N TYR A 581 -16.11 -23.44 20.86
CA TYR A 581 -16.85 -22.21 20.58
C TYR A 581 -18.10 -22.54 19.77
N GLU A 582 -19.20 -21.80 19.94
CA GLU A 582 -20.47 -22.09 19.22
C GLU A 582 -20.28 -22.12 17.71
N ASN A 583 -19.46 -21.20 17.18
CA ASN A 583 -18.99 -21.22 15.81
C ASN A 583 -17.45 -21.14 15.76
N PRO A 584 -16.74 -22.26 15.57
CA PRO A 584 -15.27 -22.28 15.53
C PRO A 584 -14.64 -21.35 14.49
N ARG A 585 -15.37 -21.01 13.41
CA ARG A 585 -14.89 -20.14 12.33
C ARG A 585 -14.81 -18.66 12.74
N GLU A 586 -15.46 -18.26 13.82
CA GLU A 586 -15.48 -16.88 14.33
C GLU A 586 -14.31 -16.56 15.27
N VAL A 587 -13.54 -17.58 15.68
CA VAL A 587 -12.40 -17.35 16.55
C VAL A 587 -11.26 -16.72 15.74
N GLY A 588 -10.75 -15.58 16.21
CA GLY A 588 -9.64 -14.86 15.59
C GLY A 588 -8.38 -15.72 15.46
N ALA A 589 -7.68 -15.60 14.33
CA ALA A 589 -6.47 -16.37 14.03
C ALA A 589 -5.32 -16.11 15.04
N ASP A 590 -5.25 -14.91 15.59
CA ASP A 590 -4.32 -14.51 16.65
C ASP A 590 -4.61 -15.23 17.96
N ARG A 591 -5.89 -15.30 18.36
CA ARG A 591 -6.35 -16.00 19.57
C ARG A 591 -6.07 -17.50 19.50
N ILE A 592 -6.32 -18.11 18.34
CA ILE A 592 -5.99 -19.52 18.09
C ILE A 592 -4.50 -19.77 18.29
N VAL A 593 -3.65 -18.97 17.64
CA VAL A 593 -2.20 -19.10 17.70
C VAL A 593 -1.67 -18.93 19.13
N ASN A 594 -2.16 -17.93 19.85
CA ASN A 594 -1.81 -17.70 21.24
C ASN A 594 -2.19 -18.89 22.14
N ALA A 595 -3.40 -19.44 21.95
CA ALA A 595 -3.86 -20.60 22.69
C ALA A 595 -3.04 -21.86 22.39
N VAL A 596 -2.64 -22.09 21.12
CA VAL A 596 -1.79 -23.22 20.73
C VAL A 596 -0.46 -23.17 21.49
N ALA A 597 0.20 -22.02 21.47
CA ALA A 597 1.47 -21.83 22.17
C ALA A 597 1.32 -21.99 23.68
N ALA A 598 0.26 -21.43 24.25
CA ALA A 598 0.03 -21.47 25.69
C ALA A 598 -0.23 -22.90 26.20
N VAL A 599 -1.04 -23.68 25.48
CA VAL A 599 -1.31 -25.09 25.82
C VAL A 599 -0.04 -25.92 25.74
N GLU A 600 0.74 -25.77 24.66
CA GLU A 600 1.98 -26.52 24.47
C GLU A 600 3.02 -26.23 25.56
N LYS A 601 3.17 -24.96 25.93
CA LYS A 601 4.22 -24.51 26.85
C LYS A 601 3.84 -24.64 28.33
N TYR A 602 2.57 -24.44 28.66
CA TYR A 602 2.11 -24.30 30.05
C TYR A 602 1.10 -25.36 30.49
N GLY A 603 0.44 -26.06 29.56
CA GLY A 603 -0.64 -27.00 29.86
C GLY A 603 -1.91 -26.33 30.42
N GLY A 604 -3.04 -27.04 30.38
CA GLY A 604 -4.32 -26.57 30.94
C GLY A 604 -4.49 -26.90 32.43
N PRO A 605 -5.38 -26.20 33.16
CA PRO A 605 -6.24 -25.10 32.71
C PRO A 605 -5.49 -23.76 32.70
N LEU A 606 -5.77 -22.89 31.73
CA LEU A 606 -5.09 -21.60 31.58
C LEU A 606 -5.99 -20.51 30.98
N VAL A 607 -5.62 -19.25 31.20
CA VAL A 607 -6.24 -18.06 30.58
C VAL A 607 -5.14 -17.25 29.90
N VAL A 608 -5.29 -16.97 28.60
CA VAL A 608 -4.38 -16.05 27.89
C VAL A 608 -5.02 -14.67 27.83
N VAL A 609 -4.29 -13.65 28.26
CA VAL A 609 -4.70 -12.24 28.18
C VAL A 609 -3.83 -11.54 27.14
N ASP A 610 -4.38 -11.26 25.96
CA ASP A 610 -3.66 -10.54 24.90
C ASP A 610 -3.97 -9.05 24.93
N PHE A 611 -2.97 -8.22 25.18
CA PHE A 611 -3.04 -6.76 25.13
C PHE A 611 -2.76 -6.25 23.73
N GLY A 612 -3.63 -6.62 22.80
CA GLY A 612 -3.62 -6.24 21.39
C GLY A 612 -4.48 -5.02 21.07
N THR A 613 -4.99 -4.98 19.84
CA THR A 613 -5.95 -3.93 19.41
C THR A 613 -7.25 -4.01 20.20
N ALA A 614 -7.75 -5.21 20.46
CA ALA A 614 -8.66 -5.50 21.57
C ALA A 614 -7.87 -6.19 22.68
N THR A 615 -8.32 -6.06 23.93
CA THR A 615 -7.81 -6.91 25.00
C THR A 615 -8.68 -8.16 25.07
N THR A 616 -8.12 -9.33 24.78
CA THR A 616 -8.85 -10.61 24.81
C THR A 616 -8.47 -11.43 26.03
N PHE A 617 -9.40 -12.27 26.49
CA PHE A 617 -9.22 -13.25 27.54
C PHE A 617 -9.63 -14.60 26.97
N ASP A 618 -8.69 -15.51 26.74
CA ASP A 618 -8.93 -16.79 26.08
C ASP A 618 -8.82 -17.92 27.09
N CYS A 619 -9.93 -18.60 27.36
CA CYS A 619 -10.08 -19.60 28.40
C CYS A 619 -9.87 -21.00 27.84
N ILE A 620 -8.99 -21.78 28.47
CA ILE A 620 -8.69 -23.16 28.09
C ILE A 620 -8.82 -24.09 29.31
N ASP A 621 -9.50 -25.21 29.12
CA ASP A 621 -9.74 -26.20 30.19
C ASP A 621 -8.53 -27.12 30.46
N GLU A 622 -8.66 -28.00 31.45
CA GLU A 622 -7.62 -28.94 31.87
C GLU A 622 -7.19 -29.92 30.77
N LYS A 623 -8.04 -30.14 29.77
CA LYS A 623 -7.78 -31.03 28.63
C LYS A 623 -7.19 -30.28 27.43
N GLY A 624 -6.97 -28.96 27.55
CA GLY A 624 -6.50 -28.13 26.44
C GLY A 624 -7.59 -27.76 25.43
N ASN A 625 -8.88 -27.91 25.78
CA ASN A 625 -9.96 -27.45 24.91
C ASN A 625 -10.13 -25.93 25.05
N TYR A 626 -10.23 -25.25 23.93
CA TYR A 626 -10.51 -23.82 23.89
C TYR A 626 -12.00 -23.60 24.14
N LEU A 627 -12.35 -22.95 25.25
CA LEU A 627 -13.73 -22.77 25.68
C LEU A 627 -14.39 -21.51 25.11
N GLY A 628 -13.60 -20.48 24.83
CA GLY A 628 -14.10 -19.15 24.52
C GLY A 628 -13.40 -18.10 25.37
N GLY A 629 -14.08 -17.00 25.65
CA GLY A 629 -13.40 -15.88 26.28
C GLY A 629 -14.19 -14.60 26.44
N ALA A 630 -13.52 -13.57 26.94
CA ALA A 630 -14.02 -12.20 27.00
C ALA A 630 -13.21 -11.29 26.07
N ILE A 631 -13.85 -10.26 25.52
CA ILE A 631 -13.21 -9.24 24.70
C ILE A 631 -13.59 -7.88 25.26
N VAL A 632 -12.60 -7.04 25.52
CA VAL A 632 -12.80 -5.65 25.93
C VAL A 632 -12.03 -4.71 24.99
N PRO A 633 -12.39 -3.42 24.92
CA PRO A 633 -11.62 -2.45 24.13
C PRO A 633 -10.13 -2.52 24.52
N GLY A 634 -9.24 -2.45 23.54
CA GLY A 634 -7.82 -2.37 23.83
C GLY A 634 -7.46 -1.02 24.46
N ILE A 635 -6.37 -0.99 25.21
CA ILE A 635 -5.94 0.18 25.98
C ILE A 635 -5.75 1.41 25.08
N HIS A 636 -5.14 1.22 23.90
CA HIS A 636 -4.97 2.30 22.93
C HIS A 636 -6.31 2.79 22.35
N ILE A 637 -7.24 1.89 22.02
CA ILE A 637 -8.58 2.26 21.53
C ILE A 637 -9.31 3.08 22.59
N ALA A 638 -9.31 2.62 23.85
CA ALA A 638 -9.96 3.35 24.92
C ALA A 638 -9.32 4.72 25.18
N THR A 639 -7.99 4.82 25.09
CA THR A 639 -7.26 6.08 25.24
C THR A 639 -7.59 7.06 24.11
N GLU A 640 -7.61 6.58 22.86
CA GLU A 640 -7.97 7.40 21.70
C GLU A 640 -9.44 7.81 21.76
N ALA A 641 -10.35 6.93 22.19
CA ALA A 641 -11.75 7.27 22.40
C ALA A 641 -11.93 8.37 23.47
N LEU A 642 -11.16 8.34 24.56
CA LEU A 642 -11.15 9.43 25.55
C LEU A 642 -10.66 10.75 24.94
N TYR A 643 -9.66 10.72 24.06
CA TYR A 643 -9.17 11.91 23.37
C TYR A 643 -10.19 12.44 22.35
N GLU A 644 -10.76 11.58 21.51
CA GLU A 644 -11.66 11.98 20.42
C GLU A 644 -13.05 12.39 20.90
N ARG A 645 -13.59 11.70 21.93
CA ARG A 645 -14.97 11.88 22.39
C ARG A 645 -15.10 12.84 23.58
N ALA A 646 -14.02 13.11 24.33
CA ALA A 646 -14.06 14.07 25.43
C ALA A 646 -13.55 15.45 25.00
N SER A 647 -14.30 16.49 25.33
CA SER A 647 -14.13 17.84 24.76
C SER A 647 -12.85 18.61 25.18
N LYS A 648 -12.07 18.12 26.17
CA LYS A 648 -10.89 18.84 26.73
C LYS A 648 -9.70 17.95 27.12
N LEU A 649 -9.73 16.66 26.82
CA LEU A 649 -8.64 15.76 27.23
C LEU A 649 -7.53 15.78 26.16
N PRO A 650 -6.24 15.95 26.54
CA PRO A 650 -5.13 15.90 25.59
C PRO A 650 -4.85 14.45 25.18
N ARG A 651 -4.20 14.27 24.02
CA ARG A 651 -3.61 12.99 23.66
C ARG A 651 -2.42 12.72 24.59
N ILE A 652 -2.31 11.50 25.11
CA ILE A 652 -1.29 11.13 26.10
C ILE A 652 -0.50 9.90 25.67
N GLU A 653 0.77 9.86 26.04
CA GLU A 653 1.56 8.62 26.04
C GLU A 653 1.34 7.85 27.34
N LEU A 654 1.33 6.52 27.25
CA LEU A 654 1.06 5.65 28.38
C LEU A 654 2.37 5.35 29.13
N GLU A 655 2.52 5.99 30.28
CA GLU A 655 3.60 5.73 31.22
C GLU A 655 3.02 5.48 32.62
N LYS A 656 3.69 4.64 33.40
CA LYS A 656 3.29 4.30 34.77
C LYS A 656 3.39 5.52 35.70
N PRO A 657 2.27 6.03 36.25
CA PRO A 657 2.30 7.16 37.15
C PRO A 657 2.71 6.73 38.56
N LYS A 658 3.54 7.56 39.22
CA LYS A 658 4.03 7.31 40.59
C LYS A 658 2.94 7.23 41.66
N LYS A 659 1.75 7.76 41.39
CA LYS A 659 0.60 7.80 42.32
C LYS A 659 -0.70 7.61 41.55
N VAL A 660 -1.66 6.94 42.17
CA VAL A 660 -3.00 6.72 41.62
C VAL A 660 -3.80 8.02 41.48
N ILE A 661 -3.66 8.95 42.44
CA ILE A 661 -4.36 10.25 42.39
C ILE A 661 -3.51 11.23 41.59
N GLY A 662 -3.88 11.44 40.32
CA GLY A 662 -3.29 12.44 39.44
C GLY A 662 -3.58 13.87 39.91
N ARG A 663 -2.57 14.75 39.89
CA ARG A 663 -2.71 16.18 40.23
C ARG A 663 -2.75 17.10 38.99
N ASN A 664 -2.73 16.51 37.81
CA ASN A 664 -2.92 17.18 36.52
C ASN A 664 -3.66 16.21 35.59
N THR A 665 -4.21 16.73 34.50
CA THR A 665 -5.05 15.96 33.57
C THR A 665 -4.35 14.75 32.97
N ILE A 666 -3.09 14.90 32.54
CA ILE A 666 -2.31 13.81 31.92
C ILE A 666 -2.12 12.66 32.92
N HIS A 667 -1.63 12.95 34.12
CA HIS A 667 -1.44 11.95 35.17
C HIS A 667 -2.75 11.31 35.62
N ALA A 668 -3.85 12.09 35.69
CA ALA A 668 -5.16 11.55 36.03
C ALA A 668 -5.67 10.56 34.97
N MET A 669 -5.47 10.87 33.69
CA MET A 669 -5.77 9.95 32.59
C MET A 669 -4.88 8.71 32.63
N GLN A 670 -3.56 8.87 32.74
CA GLN A 670 -2.62 7.74 32.83
C GLN A 670 -2.95 6.81 34.00
N ALA A 671 -3.25 7.36 35.18
CA ALA A 671 -3.63 6.57 36.34
C ALA A 671 -4.98 5.86 36.13
N GLY A 672 -5.99 6.57 35.62
CA GLY A 672 -7.30 5.98 35.34
C GLY A 672 -7.22 4.84 34.34
N ILE A 673 -6.41 4.98 33.29
CA ILE A 673 -6.22 3.95 32.27
C ILE A 673 -5.43 2.77 32.84
N ILE A 674 -4.23 2.97 33.37
CA ILE A 674 -3.36 1.85 33.79
C ILE A 674 -3.99 1.07 34.95
N TYR A 675 -4.35 1.73 36.04
CA TYR A 675 -4.94 1.05 37.20
C TYR A 675 -6.36 0.56 36.91
N GLY A 676 -7.10 1.24 36.03
CA GLY A 676 -8.43 0.81 35.60
C GLY A 676 -8.38 -0.50 34.80
N TYR A 677 -7.46 -0.61 33.83
CA TYR A 677 -7.24 -1.85 33.09
C TYR A 677 -6.70 -2.96 33.98
N ALA A 678 -5.77 -2.67 34.90
CA ALA A 678 -5.30 -3.67 35.86
C ALA A 678 -6.45 -4.22 36.73
N GLY A 679 -7.31 -3.32 37.23
CA GLY A 679 -8.52 -3.71 37.97
C GLY A 679 -9.53 -4.49 37.13
N GLN A 680 -9.69 -4.15 35.84
CA GLN A 680 -10.54 -4.88 34.89
C GLN A 680 -10.02 -6.29 34.65
N VAL A 681 -8.70 -6.45 34.42
CA VAL A 681 -8.07 -7.77 34.24
C VAL A 681 -8.27 -8.63 35.48
N ASP A 682 -7.92 -8.11 36.66
CA ASP A 682 -8.14 -8.81 37.93
C ASP A 682 -9.61 -9.22 38.12
N GLY A 683 -10.55 -8.32 37.82
CA GLY A 683 -11.98 -8.56 38.01
C GLY A 683 -12.59 -9.56 37.02
N ILE A 684 -12.12 -9.58 35.77
CA ILE A 684 -12.57 -10.55 34.75
C ILE A 684 -11.97 -11.92 35.03
N VAL A 685 -10.66 -11.99 35.31
CA VAL A 685 -9.99 -13.26 35.62
C VAL A 685 -10.63 -13.92 36.83
N GLU A 686 -10.94 -13.18 37.89
CA GLU A 686 -11.56 -13.79 39.08
C GLU A 686 -12.94 -14.40 38.78
N ARG A 687 -13.76 -13.75 37.95
CA ARG A 687 -15.03 -14.30 37.49
C ARG A 687 -14.84 -15.55 36.63
N ILE A 688 -13.83 -15.56 35.76
CA ILE A 688 -13.46 -16.74 34.97
C ILE A 688 -13.07 -17.90 35.91
N ARG A 689 -12.30 -17.64 36.97
CA ARG A 689 -11.93 -18.66 37.96
C ARG A 689 -13.16 -19.26 38.65
N GLU A 690 -14.10 -18.41 39.05
CA GLU A 690 -15.37 -18.84 39.65
C GLU A 690 -16.19 -19.70 38.68
N GLU A 691 -16.32 -19.28 37.42
CA GLU A 691 -17.10 -19.96 36.39
C GLU A 691 -16.47 -21.30 35.96
N MET A 692 -15.15 -21.34 35.80
CA MET A 692 -14.43 -22.58 35.46
C MET A 692 -14.37 -23.56 36.64
N GLY A 693 -14.63 -23.11 37.87
CA GLY A 693 -14.47 -23.93 39.08
C GLY A 693 -13.02 -24.41 39.30
N ALA A 694 -12.05 -23.73 38.69
CA ALA A 694 -10.63 -24.07 38.69
C ALA A 694 -9.79 -22.81 38.87
N LYS A 695 -8.50 -22.99 39.19
CA LYS A 695 -7.53 -21.88 39.24
C LYS A 695 -6.60 -21.95 38.02
N PRO A 696 -7.05 -21.48 36.83
CA PRO A 696 -6.20 -21.43 35.65
C PRO A 696 -4.97 -20.56 35.87
N ARG A 697 -3.86 -20.97 35.24
CA ARG A 697 -2.66 -20.12 35.11
C ARG A 697 -2.93 -19.01 34.10
N VAL A 698 -2.54 -17.78 34.42
CA VAL A 698 -2.86 -16.61 33.60
C VAL A 698 -1.60 -16.09 32.91
N ILE A 699 -1.60 -16.14 31.58
CA ILE A 699 -0.46 -15.75 30.73
C ILE A 699 -0.83 -14.46 29.99
N ALA A 700 0.00 -13.43 30.10
CA ALA A 700 -0.20 -12.17 29.39
C ALA A 700 0.74 -12.04 28.19
N THR A 701 0.20 -11.60 27.05
CA THR A 701 0.96 -11.30 25.82
C THR A 701 0.53 -9.96 25.22
N GLY A 702 1.25 -9.48 24.21
CA GLY A 702 0.96 -8.21 23.53
C GLY A 702 1.81 -7.03 24.02
N GLY A 703 1.74 -5.92 23.28
CA GLY A 703 2.69 -4.81 23.42
C GLY A 703 2.66 -4.06 24.75
N LEU A 704 1.50 -4.07 25.43
CA LEU A 704 1.31 -3.41 26.73
C LEU A 704 1.24 -4.39 27.90
N ALA A 705 1.44 -5.69 27.67
CA ALA A 705 1.32 -6.73 28.69
C ALA A 705 2.19 -6.46 29.90
N LYS A 706 3.47 -6.14 29.68
CA LYS A 706 4.42 -5.86 30.76
C LYS A 706 3.98 -4.68 31.63
N LEU A 707 3.48 -3.61 31.03
CA LEU A 707 3.06 -2.40 31.74
C LEU A 707 1.86 -2.69 32.67
N ILE A 708 0.91 -3.49 32.21
CA ILE A 708 -0.29 -3.82 33.00
C ILE A 708 0.00 -4.94 34.01
N ALA A 709 0.79 -5.93 33.64
CA ALA A 709 1.13 -7.06 34.50
C ALA A 709 1.76 -6.62 35.82
N GLU A 710 2.59 -5.56 35.79
CA GLU A 710 3.18 -4.96 37.00
C GLU A 710 2.16 -4.43 38.01
N GLU A 711 0.92 -4.15 37.59
CA GLU A 711 -0.16 -3.60 38.42
C GLU A 711 -1.31 -4.58 38.67
N THR A 712 -1.30 -5.75 38.03
CA THR A 712 -2.28 -6.81 38.26
C THR A 712 -1.81 -7.81 39.30
N ARG A 713 -2.76 -8.47 39.97
CA ARG A 713 -2.48 -9.59 40.88
C ARG A 713 -2.81 -10.95 40.28
N SER A 714 -3.56 -10.93 39.17
CA SER A 714 -4.12 -12.10 38.52
C SER A 714 -3.20 -12.72 37.47
N ILE A 715 -2.31 -11.94 36.85
CA ILE A 715 -1.36 -12.41 35.82
C ILE A 715 -0.18 -13.13 36.50
N ASP A 716 0.05 -14.39 36.10
CA ASP A 716 1.13 -15.21 36.64
C ASP A 716 2.43 -15.06 35.84
N GLU A 717 2.34 -14.89 34.52
CA GLU A 717 3.51 -14.79 33.62
C GLU A 717 3.24 -13.86 32.43
N VAL A 718 4.28 -13.17 31.96
CA VAL A 718 4.25 -12.36 30.73
C VAL A 718 5.12 -13.03 29.68
N ASP A 719 4.52 -13.48 28.58
CA ASP A 719 5.21 -14.06 27.44
C ASP A 719 4.96 -13.21 26.17
N PRO A 720 5.88 -12.29 25.82
CA PRO A 720 5.68 -11.36 24.71
C PRO A 720 5.80 -12.02 23.32
N LEU A 721 6.29 -13.25 23.22
CA LEU A 721 6.55 -13.95 21.96
C LEU A 721 5.57 -15.10 21.71
N LEU A 722 4.54 -15.22 22.55
CA LEU A 722 3.55 -16.30 22.52
C LEU A 722 2.93 -16.48 21.12
N THR A 723 2.63 -15.38 20.43
CA THR A 723 2.07 -15.42 19.07
C THR A 723 3.06 -15.97 18.04
N LEU A 724 4.34 -15.57 18.11
CA LEU A 724 5.36 -16.08 17.19
C LEU A 724 5.64 -17.56 17.44
N GLU A 725 5.63 -17.98 18.70
CA GLU A 725 5.81 -19.38 19.08
C GLU A 725 4.64 -20.24 18.59
N GLY A 726 3.41 -19.73 18.72
CA GLY A 726 2.22 -20.41 18.21
C GLY A 726 2.25 -20.56 16.70
N LEU A 727 2.72 -19.54 15.97
CA LEU A 727 2.89 -19.60 14.52
C LEU A 727 3.86 -20.70 14.13
N ARG A 728 5.01 -20.81 14.82
CA ARG A 728 5.98 -21.89 14.61
C ARG A 728 5.36 -23.27 14.83
N ILE A 729 4.64 -23.47 15.94
CA ILE A 729 4.00 -24.76 16.26
C ILE A 729 2.94 -25.13 15.23
N VAL A 730 2.10 -24.17 14.84
CA VAL A 730 1.07 -24.39 13.81
C VAL A 730 1.73 -24.70 12.46
N TYR A 731 2.81 -24.00 12.09
CA TYR A 731 3.55 -24.29 10.88
C TYR A 731 4.06 -25.73 10.84
N GLU A 732 4.72 -26.18 11.93
CA GLU A 732 5.25 -27.54 12.05
C GLU A 732 4.16 -28.63 11.93
N ARG A 733 2.95 -28.36 12.44
CA ARG A 733 1.80 -29.27 12.36
C ARG A 733 1.18 -29.38 10.96
N ASN A 734 1.52 -28.46 10.04
CA ASN A 734 0.90 -28.33 8.73
C ASN A 734 1.93 -28.44 7.59
N ARG A 735 3.01 -29.21 7.77
CA ARG A 735 4.03 -29.47 6.74
C ARG A 735 3.55 -30.43 5.64
N GLU A 736 2.42 -31.10 5.83
CA GLU A 736 1.86 -32.10 4.91
C GLU A 736 0.35 -31.91 4.76
N ARG A 737 -0.17 -32.04 3.53
CA ARG A 737 -1.61 -32.11 3.25
C ARG A 737 -1.91 -33.33 2.40
N ALA A 738 -3.01 -34.00 2.69
CA ALA A 738 -3.44 -35.16 1.92
C ALA A 738 -4.95 -35.12 1.69
N PHE A 739 -5.34 -35.52 0.48
CA PHE A 739 -6.72 -35.62 0.04
C PHE A 739 -6.92 -36.99 -0.58
N ALA A 740 -8.07 -37.61 -0.33
CA ALA A 740 -8.48 -38.85 -0.99
C ALA A 740 -9.94 -38.75 -1.40
N VAL A 741 -10.29 -39.38 -2.52
CA VAL A 741 -11.65 -39.36 -3.05
C VAL A 741 -11.98 -40.71 -3.69
N GLN A 742 -13.24 -41.10 -3.58
CA GLN A 742 -13.82 -42.21 -4.35
C GLN A 742 -14.81 -41.64 -5.36
N THR A 743 -14.56 -41.89 -6.64
CA THR A 743 -15.29 -41.28 -7.76
C THR A 743 -16.06 -42.31 -8.59
N THR A 744 -16.17 -43.56 -8.12
CA THR A 744 -16.83 -44.67 -8.84
C THR A 744 -18.17 -44.27 -9.45
N GLU A 745 -19.09 -43.71 -8.65
CA GLU A 745 -20.43 -43.34 -9.12
C GLU A 745 -20.40 -42.17 -10.11
N LEU A 746 -19.55 -41.18 -9.87
CA LEU A 746 -19.35 -40.03 -10.76
C LEU A 746 -18.80 -40.47 -12.14
N VAL A 747 -17.79 -41.33 -12.15
CA VAL A 747 -17.18 -41.80 -13.40
C VAL A 747 -18.13 -42.73 -14.16
N GLU A 748 -18.89 -43.59 -13.46
CA GLU A 748 -19.91 -44.42 -14.09
C GLU A 748 -21.04 -43.58 -14.71
N GLU A 749 -21.47 -42.51 -14.03
CA GLU A 749 -22.46 -41.59 -14.58
C GLU A 749 -21.96 -40.91 -15.87
N LEU A 750 -20.71 -40.42 -15.88
CA LEU A 750 -20.09 -39.86 -17.08
C LEU A 750 -19.93 -40.91 -18.19
N ARG A 751 -19.55 -42.15 -17.84
CA ARG A 751 -19.43 -43.26 -18.80
C ARG A 751 -20.76 -43.54 -19.49
N ARG A 752 -21.87 -43.58 -18.74
CA ARG A 752 -23.21 -43.77 -19.30
C ARG A 752 -23.61 -42.62 -20.22
N ARG A 753 -23.39 -41.38 -19.78
CA ARG A 753 -23.76 -40.18 -20.55
C ARG A 753 -23.02 -40.09 -21.88
N HIS A 754 -21.72 -40.36 -21.87
CA HIS A 754 -20.86 -40.20 -23.03
C HIS A 754 -20.60 -41.49 -23.82
N ASP A 755 -21.20 -42.61 -23.39
CA ASP A 755 -21.01 -43.94 -24.00
C ASP A 755 -19.52 -44.29 -24.22
N THR A 756 -18.69 -44.04 -23.21
CA THR A 756 -17.24 -44.23 -23.35
C THR A 756 -16.85 -45.71 -23.28
N PHE A 757 -15.85 -46.09 -24.08
CA PHE A 757 -15.20 -47.40 -24.02
C PHE A 757 -14.10 -47.45 -22.95
N PRO A 758 -13.64 -48.63 -22.50
CA PRO A 758 -12.85 -48.77 -21.27
C PRO A 758 -11.60 -47.89 -21.19
N THR A 759 -10.83 -47.75 -22.27
CA THR A 759 -9.61 -46.91 -22.27
C THR A 759 -9.97 -45.42 -22.16
N ALA A 760 -11.00 -44.96 -22.87
CA ALA A 760 -11.50 -43.60 -22.77
C ALA A 760 -12.11 -43.30 -21.39
N THR A 761 -12.87 -44.25 -20.82
CA THR A 761 -13.40 -44.15 -19.45
C THR A 761 -12.28 -44.02 -18.42
N ALA A 762 -11.20 -44.80 -18.57
CA ALA A 762 -10.06 -44.71 -17.66
C ALA A 762 -9.34 -43.36 -17.74
N ALA A 763 -9.12 -42.83 -18.94
CA ALA A 763 -8.52 -41.51 -19.12
C ALA A 763 -9.42 -40.39 -18.57
N MET A 764 -10.71 -40.40 -18.92
CA MET A 764 -11.71 -39.45 -18.42
C MET A 764 -11.81 -39.50 -16.89
N GLY A 765 -11.97 -40.69 -16.32
CA GLY A 765 -12.16 -40.88 -14.90
C GLY A 765 -10.94 -40.47 -14.07
N ARG A 766 -9.72 -40.70 -14.56
CA ARG A 766 -8.50 -40.21 -13.89
C ARG A 766 -8.43 -38.67 -13.87
N THR A 767 -8.75 -38.01 -14.99
CA THR A 767 -8.78 -36.55 -15.09
C THR A 767 -9.87 -35.94 -14.20
N VAL A 768 -11.07 -36.52 -14.22
CA VAL A 768 -12.21 -36.10 -13.38
C VAL A 768 -11.91 -36.31 -11.89
N THR A 769 -11.23 -37.40 -11.54
CA THR A 769 -10.79 -37.65 -10.16
C THR A 769 -9.79 -36.61 -9.69
N ALA A 770 -8.79 -36.27 -10.52
CA ALA A 770 -7.87 -35.18 -10.21
C ALA A 770 -8.59 -33.85 -10.07
N ALA A 771 -9.52 -33.53 -10.98
CA ALA A 771 -10.35 -32.33 -10.91
C ALA A 771 -11.18 -32.25 -9.63
N ALA A 772 -11.82 -33.35 -9.22
CA ALA A 772 -12.60 -33.42 -7.98
C ALA A 772 -11.74 -33.10 -6.75
N ILE A 773 -10.54 -33.69 -6.65
CA ILE A 773 -9.62 -33.41 -5.54
C ILE A 773 -9.15 -31.96 -5.59
N MET A 774 -8.78 -31.45 -6.77
CA MET A 774 -8.35 -30.06 -6.93
C MET A 774 -9.50 -29.06 -6.64
N GLY A 775 -10.74 -29.42 -6.95
CA GLY A 775 -11.94 -28.65 -6.64
C GLY A 775 -12.16 -28.53 -5.13
N ALA A 776 -11.93 -29.61 -4.39
CA ALA A 776 -11.96 -29.61 -2.92
C ALA A 776 -10.89 -28.70 -2.29
N MET A 777 -9.86 -28.30 -3.04
CA MET A 777 -8.85 -27.34 -2.58
C MET A 777 -9.29 -25.87 -2.73
N LEU A 778 -10.36 -25.60 -3.48
CA LEU A 778 -10.88 -24.26 -3.75
C LEU A 778 -11.79 -23.74 -2.62
N LYS A 779 -12.14 -22.45 -2.65
CA LYS A 779 -12.99 -21.79 -1.64
C LYS A 779 -14.22 -21.14 -2.25
N GLY A 780 -15.34 -21.18 -1.53
CA GLY A 780 -16.54 -20.39 -1.88
C GLY A 780 -17.17 -20.77 -3.22
N GLU A 781 -17.15 -19.84 -4.18
CA GLU A 781 -17.72 -20.00 -5.54
C GLU A 781 -16.63 -20.21 -6.62
N GLU A 782 -15.39 -20.44 -6.19
CA GLU A 782 -14.27 -20.69 -7.10
C GLU A 782 -14.47 -22.01 -7.88
N LYS A 783 -13.98 -22.03 -9.12
CA LYS A 783 -14.03 -23.20 -10.00
C LYS A 783 -12.74 -23.38 -10.78
N LEU A 784 -12.49 -24.59 -11.25
CA LEU A 784 -11.36 -24.92 -12.10
C LEU A 784 -11.79 -25.76 -13.31
N THR A 785 -11.01 -25.65 -14.38
CA THR A 785 -11.09 -26.45 -15.60
C THR A 785 -9.74 -27.08 -15.87
N ILE A 786 -9.68 -28.40 -15.96
CA ILE A 786 -8.54 -29.17 -16.44
C ILE A 786 -8.79 -29.54 -17.90
N GLN A 787 -7.81 -29.27 -18.76
CA GLN A 787 -7.78 -29.74 -20.14
C GLN A 787 -6.49 -30.51 -20.37
N VAL A 788 -6.61 -31.81 -20.61
CA VAL A 788 -5.51 -32.66 -21.09
C VAL A 788 -5.65 -32.77 -22.60
N LYS A 789 -4.65 -32.29 -23.33
CA LYS A 789 -4.63 -32.34 -24.78
C LYS A 789 -3.31 -32.95 -25.26
N GLY A 790 -3.36 -34.22 -25.60
CA GLY A 790 -2.23 -34.95 -26.16
C GLY A 790 -2.36 -35.23 -27.66
N ASP A 791 -1.36 -35.91 -28.21
CA ASP A 791 -1.29 -36.34 -29.61
C ASP A 791 -1.92 -37.73 -29.87
N GLY A 792 -2.47 -38.37 -28.83
CA GLY A 792 -3.12 -39.67 -28.92
C GLY A 792 -4.53 -39.65 -29.49
N PRO A 793 -5.08 -40.84 -29.82
CA PRO A 793 -6.38 -40.98 -30.47
C PRO A 793 -7.57 -40.51 -29.64
N ILE A 794 -7.44 -40.28 -28.32
CA ILE A 794 -8.53 -39.80 -27.47
C ILE A 794 -8.89 -38.32 -27.73
N GLY A 795 -7.98 -37.56 -28.37
CA GLY A 795 -8.12 -36.12 -28.56
C GLY A 795 -7.89 -35.37 -27.26
N GLN A 796 -8.85 -34.57 -26.81
CA GLN A 796 -8.77 -33.88 -25.51
C GLN A 796 -9.69 -34.52 -24.47
N VAL A 797 -9.25 -34.44 -23.21
CA VAL A 797 -10.04 -34.74 -22.01
C VAL A 797 -10.23 -33.45 -21.24
N VAL A 798 -11.47 -33.08 -20.94
CA VAL A 798 -11.80 -31.85 -20.22
C VAL A 798 -12.58 -32.21 -18.96
N ALA A 799 -12.22 -31.62 -17.82
CA ALA A 799 -12.95 -31.77 -16.57
C ALA A 799 -13.08 -30.43 -15.83
N ASP A 800 -14.29 -30.11 -15.39
CA ASP A 800 -14.58 -28.97 -14.52
C ASP A 800 -14.91 -29.46 -13.11
N ALA A 801 -14.45 -28.72 -12.11
CA ALA A 801 -14.81 -28.93 -10.70
C ALA A 801 -14.89 -27.59 -9.95
N ASN A 802 -15.65 -27.54 -8.87
CA ASN A 802 -15.74 -26.36 -7.99
C ASN A 802 -15.59 -26.70 -6.50
N ALA A 803 -15.59 -25.67 -5.66
CA ALA A 803 -15.45 -25.78 -4.21
C ALA A 803 -16.64 -26.48 -3.50
N LYS A 804 -17.72 -26.82 -4.22
CA LYS A 804 -18.95 -27.46 -3.69
C LYS A 804 -19.02 -28.96 -3.97
N GLY A 805 -18.00 -29.54 -4.61
CA GLY A 805 -17.99 -30.95 -4.99
C GLY A 805 -18.79 -31.26 -6.25
N GLU A 806 -19.17 -30.24 -7.03
CA GLU A 806 -19.83 -30.41 -8.33
C GLU A 806 -18.76 -30.63 -9.41
N VAL A 807 -18.88 -31.73 -10.15
CA VAL A 807 -17.86 -32.16 -11.12
C VAL A 807 -18.52 -32.60 -12.42
N ARG A 808 -17.88 -32.30 -13.56
CA ARG A 808 -18.29 -32.77 -14.89
C ARG A 808 -17.08 -32.93 -15.80
N GLY A 809 -17.17 -33.74 -16.85
CA GLY A 809 -16.08 -33.87 -17.80
C GLY A 809 -16.47 -34.68 -19.02
N TYR A 810 -15.70 -34.54 -20.09
CA TYR A 810 -15.93 -35.26 -21.34
C TYR A 810 -14.61 -35.55 -22.05
N VAL A 811 -14.68 -36.42 -23.06
CA VAL A 811 -13.57 -36.74 -23.97
C VAL A 811 -14.00 -36.51 -25.41
N SER A 812 -13.08 -36.12 -26.29
CA SER A 812 -13.40 -35.89 -27.71
C SER A 812 -13.78 -37.18 -28.43
N ASN A 813 -13.06 -38.27 -28.19
CA ASN A 813 -13.31 -39.55 -28.85
C ASN A 813 -13.69 -40.62 -27.80
N PRO A 814 -14.99 -40.73 -27.44
CA PRO A 814 -15.45 -41.61 -26.36
C PRO A 814 -15.25 -43.10 -26.64
N HIS A 815 -15.22 -43.51 -27.91
CA HIS A 815 -15.10 -44.93 -28.30
C HIS A 815 -13.67 -45.41 -28.52
N VAL A 816 -12.66 -44.68 -28.01
CA VAL A 816 -11.27 -45.14 -28.04
C VAL A 816 -11.06 -46.29 -27.08
N HIS A 817 -10.64 -47.43 -27.62
CA HIS A 817 -10.20 -48.57 -26.84
C HIS A 817 -8.96 -49.19 -27.47
N LEU A 818 -7.88 -49.24 -26.69
CA LEU A 818 -6.61 -49.81 -27.10
C LEU A 818 -6.42 -51.17 -26.42
N PRO A 819 -5.68 -52.11 -27.03
CA PRO A 819 -5.27 -53.33 -26.37
C PRO A 819 -4.54 -53.03 -25.05
N SER A 820 -4.63 -53.94 -24.08
CA SER A 820 -3.90 -53.79 -22.84
C SER A 820 -2.40 -53.65 -23.10
N ASN A 821 -1.74 -52.81 -22.30
CA ASN A 821 -0.30 -52.60 -22.38
C ASN A 821 0.50 -53.86 -21.96
N SER A 822 1.83 -53.78 -22.01
CA SER A 822 2.74 -54.88 -21.66
C SER A 822 2.58 -55.41 -20.22
N MET A 823 1.92 -54.64 -19.35
CA MET A 823 1.61 -54.99 -17.96
C MET A 823 0.18 -55.52 -17.78
N GLY A 824 -0.57 -55.73 -18.86
CA GLY A 824 -1.95 -56.22 -18.83
C GLY A 824 -2.99 -55.17 -18.40
N LYS A 825 -2.65 -53.88 -18.43
CA LYS A 825 -3.52 -52.77 -17.99
C LYS A 825 -4.08 -51.99 -19.17
N LEU A 826 -5.16 -51.22 -18.96
CA LEU A 826 -5.69 -50.29 -19.96
C LEU A 826 -4.61 -49.28 -20.37
N ASP A 827 -4.37 -49.16 -21.67
CA ASP A 827 -3.33 -48.30 -22.24
C ASP A 827 -3.77 -46.84 -22.31
N VAL A 828 -3.78 -46.16 -21.16
CA VAL A 828 -4.15 -44.74 -21.06
C VAL A 828 -3.09 -43.85 -21.71
N ALA A 829 -1.81 -44.14 -21.49
CA ALA A 829 -0.70 -43.42 -22.14
C ALA A 829 -0.80 -43.48 -23.67
N GLY A 830 -1.08 -44.65 -24.26
CA GLY A 830 -1.28 -44.77 -25.70
C GLY A 830 -2.52 -44.03 -26.21
N ALA A 831 -3.57 -43.90 -25.39
CA ALA A 831 -4.79 -43.18 -25.78
C ALA A 831 -4.65 -41.66 -25.69
N VAL A 832 -3.99 -41.16 -24.65
CA VAL A 832 -3.73 -39.72 -24.44
C VAL A 832 -2.60 -39.23 -25.35
N GLY A 833 -1.56 -40.04 -25.53
CA GLY A 833 -0.32 -39.65 -26.19
C GLY A 833 0.74 -39.16 -25.20
N THR A 834 1.95 -38.91 -25.71
CA THR A 834 3.10 -38.48 -24.92
C THR A 834 3.55 -37.06 -25.24
N GLU A 835 3.00 -36.45 -26.30
CA GLU A 835 3.23 -35.06 -26.66
C GLU A 835 1.95 -34.25 -26.44
N GLY A 836 2.08 -33.00 -25.98
CA GLY A 836 0.94 -32.12 -25.72
C GLY A 836 1.04 -31.45 -24.35
N PHE A 837 -0.10 -31.01 -23.82
CA PHE A 837 -0.14 -30.18 -22.61
C PHE A 837 -1.28 -30.58 -21.65
N VAL A 838 -1.00 -30.45 -20.36
CA VAL A 838 -2.00 -30.38 -19.29
C VAL A 838 -2.18 -28.92 -18.92
N ASN A 839 -3.36 -28.38 -19.19
CA ASN A 839 -3.75 -27.02 -18.86
C ASN A 839 -4.72 -27.04 -17.68
N VAL A 840 -4.48 -26.20 -16.68
CA VAL A 840 -5.39 -26.00 -15.55
C VAL A 840 -5.72 -24.53 -15.46
N THR A 841 -6.99 -24.19 -15.60
CA THR A 841 -7.50 -22.82 -15.48
C THR A 841 -8.31 -22.72 -14.20
N LYS A 842 -7.98 -21.78 -13.31
CA LYS A 842 -8.71 -21.50 -12.07
C LYS A 842 -9.41 -20.14 -12.19
N ASP A 843 -10.73 -20.13 -12.04
CA ASP A 843 -11.52 -18.91 -11.94
C ASP A 843 -11.73 -18.59 -10.46
N LEU A 844 -10.96 -17.60 -9.99
CA LEU A 844 -10.91 -17.18 -8.58
C LEU A 844 -11.77 -15.93 -8.31
N GLY A 845 -12.66 -15.54 -9.24
CA GLY A 845 -13.42 -14.29 -9.14
C GLY A 845 -12.59 -13.02 -9.40
N LEU A 846 -11.42 -13.17 -10.02
CA LEU A 846 -10.55 -12.08 -10.47
C LEU A 846 -10.92 -11.62 -11.88
N LYS A 847 -10.40 -10.45 -12.34
CA LYS A 847 -10.65 -9.94 -13.70
C LYS A 847 -10.21 -10.90 -14.81
N GLU A 848 -9.16 -11.69 -14.56
CA GLU A 848 -8.68 -12.74 -15.47
C GLU A 848 -8.42 -14.03 -14.68
N PRO A 849 -8.78 -15.21 -15.24
CA PRO A 849 -8.57 -16.49 -14.59
C PRO A 849 -7.08 -16.87 -14.60
N TYR A 850 -6.62 -17.52 -13.52
CA TYR A 850 -5.26 -18.03 -13.41
C TYR A 850 -5.10 -19.27 -14.29
N ARG A 851 -4.01 -19.36 -15.06
CA ARG A 851 -3.74 -20.49 -15.96
C ARG A 851 -2.35 -21.08 -15.72
N GLY A 852 -2.32 -22.36 -15.38
CA GLY A 852 -1.12 -23.19 -15.35
C GLY A 852 -1.08 -24.13 -16.57
N SER A 853 0.10 -24.35 -17.13
CA SER A 853 0.30 -25.25 -18.28
C SER A 853 1.64 -25.96 -18.17
N VAL A 854 1.62 -27.28 -18.34
CA VAL A 854 2.84 -28.12 -18.38
C VAL A 854 2.76 -29.09 -19.55
N PRO A 855 3.91 -29.47 -20.15
CA PRO A 855 3.93 -30.55 -21.13
C PRO A 855 3.53 -31.88 -20.50
N ILE A 856 2.88 -32.75 -21.29
CA ILE A 856 2.69 -34.17 -20.94
C ILE A 856 4.07 -34.83 -20.91
N ILE A 857 4.34 -35.65 -19.89
CA ILE A 857 5.63 -36.30 -19.68
C ILE A 857 5.57 -37.77 -20.06
N SER A 858 4.51 -38.47 -19.65
CA SER A 858 4.37 -39.91 -19.92
C SER A 858 3.01 -40.31 -20.52
N GLY A 859 1.98 -39.47 -20.40
CA GLY A 859 0.61 -39.83 -20.77
C GLY A 859 -0.09 -40.67 -19.69
N GLU A 860 0.63 -41.11 -18.66
CA GLU A 860 0.05 -41.64 -17.45
C GLU A 860 -0.37 -40.48 -16.54
N LEU A 861 -1.65 -40.13 -16.59
CA LEU A 861 -2.22 -38.92 -15.98
C LEU A 861 -1.82 -38.68 -14.51
N GLY A 862 -1.58 -39.71 -13.70
CA GLY A 862 -1.10 -39.54 -12.32
C GLY A 862 0.31 -38.92 -12.26
N GLU A 863 1.22 -39.34 -13.14
CA GLU A 863 2.56 -38.76 -13.25
C GLU A 863 2.51 -37.36 -13.85
N ASP A 864 1.66 -37.14 -14.86
CA ASP A 864 1.50 -35.83 -15.49
C ASP A 864 0.93 -34.79 -14.51
N PHE A 865 -0.04 -35.16 -13.66
CA PHE A 865 -0.54 -34.28 -12.60
C PHE A 865 0.49 -34.07 -11.49
N THR A 866 1.27 -35.09 -11.13
CA THR A 866 2.40 -34.95 -10.20
C THR A 866 3.40 -33.92 -10.71
N TYR A 867 3.74 -33.98 -12.01
CA TYR A 867 4.61 -33.02 -12.67
C TYR A 867 3.98 -31.61 -12.73
N TYR A 868 2.67 -31.52 -12.99
CA TYR A 868 1.93 -30.25 -12.96
C TYR A 868 2.07 -29.54 -11.60
N PHE A 869 1.85 -30.25 -10.49
CA PHE A 869 2.00 -29.66 -9.16
C PHE A 869 3.45 -29.21 -8.88
N ALA A 870 4.43 -30.03 -9.26
CA ALA A 870 5.83 -29.71 -9.04
C ALA A 870 6.30 -28.49 -9.86
N LYS A 871 5.86 -28.34 -11.11
CA LYS A 871 6.33 -27.28 -12.02
C LYS A 871 5.46 -26.04 -12.06
N SER A 872 4.14 -26.19 -12.12
CA SER A 872 3.21 -25.07 -12.25
C SER A 872 2.78 -24.53 -10.89
N GLU A 873 2.43 -25.40 -9.94
CA GLU A 873 2.02 -25.00 -8.58
C GLU A 873 3.20 -24.87 -7.61
N GLN A 874 4.41 -25.24 -8.05
CA GLN A 874 5.65 -25.23 -7.25
C GLN A 874 5.51 -25.94 -5.89
N THR A 875 4.66 -26.97 -5.84
CA THR A 875 4.37 -27.74 -4.64
C THR A 875 4.74 -29.20 -4.91
N PRO A 876 5.81 -29.74 -4.28
CA PRO A 876 6.13 -31.15 -4.40
C PRO A 876 4.92 -31.98 -3.96
N SER A 877 4.41 -32.82 -4.85
CA SER A 877 3.17 -33.56 -4.63
C SER A 877 3.29 -34.97 -5.18
N ALA A 878 2.47 -35.87 -4.66
CA ALA A 878 2.29 -37.21 -5.18
C ALA A 878 0.82 -37.41 -5.51
N VAL A 879 0.54 -37.85 -6.74
CA VAL A 879 -0.82 -38.05 -7.23
C VAL A 879 -1.00 -39.52 -7.60
N GLY A 880 -1.96 -40.17 -6.94
CA GLY A 880 -2.41 -41.51 -7.30
C GLY A 880 -3.84 -41.44 -7.79
N VAL A 881 -4.09 -41.71 -9.07
CA VAL A 881 -5.44 -41.78 -9.65
C VAL A 881 -5.63 -43.09 -10.40
N GLY A 882 -6.79 -43.71 -10.27
CA GLY A 882 -7.06 -45.01 -10.87
C GLY A 882 -8.54 -45.21 -11.20
N VAL A 883 -8.75 -46.00 -12.25
CA VAL A 883 -10.08 -46.42 -12.71
C VAL A 883 -9.95 -47.88 -13.14
N LEU A 884 -10.84 -48.72 -12.63
CA LEU A 884 -10.98 -50.12 -13.01
C LEU A 884 -12.33 -50.28 -13.73
N VAL A 885 -12.28 -50.86 -14.93
CA VAL A 885 -13.43 -51.05 -15.81
C VAL A 885 -13.60 -52.55 -16.06
N ASP A 886 -14.84 -53.04 -15.98
CA ASP A 886 -15.18 -54.43 -16.26
C ASP A 886 -15.28 -54.70 -17.78
N THR A 887 -15.39 -55.97 -18.13
CA THR A 887 -15.57 -56.49 -19.49
C THR A 887 -16.88 -56.07 -20.16
N ASP A 888 -17.88 -55.63 -19.40
CA ASP A 888 -19.13 -55.05 -19.90
C ASP A 888 -19.08 -53.51 -20.03
N ASN A 889 -17.88 -52.93 -19.87
CA ASN A 889 -17.56 -51.51 -19.82
C ASN A 889 -18.00 -50.77 -18.54
N SER A 890 -18.67 -51.41 -17.58
CA SER A 890 -19.06 -50.75 -16.33
C SER A 890 -17.84 -50.39 -15.47
N VAL A 891 -17.93 -49.28 -14.73
CA VAL A 891 -16.87 -48.90 -13.79
C VAL A 891 -17.02 -49.70 -12.51
N ILE A 892 -16.01 -50.54 -12.20
CA ILE A 892 -15.97 -51.30 -10.94
C ILE A 892 -15.59 -50.37 -9.80
N VAL A 893 -14.47 -49.63 -9.99
CA VAL A 893 -13.97 -48.71 -8.98
C VAL A 893 -13.18 -47.57 -9.60
N ALA A 894 -13.40 -46.35 -9.10
CA ALA A 894 -12.60 -45.19 -9.45
C ALA A 894 -12.31 -44.36 -8.20
N GLY A 895 -11.10 -43.80 -8.14
CA GLY A 895 -10.70 -42.96 -7.02
C GLY A 895 -9.24 -42.59 -7.08
N GLY A 896 -8.81 -41.83 -6.07
CA GLY A 896 -7.47 -41.29 -6.03
C GLY A 896 -7.13 -40.54 -4.76
N PHE A 897 -5.88 -40.12 -4.70
CA PHE A 897 -5.35 -39.26 -3.66
C PHE A 897 -4.35 -38.26 -4.21
N ILE A 898 -4.21 -37.14 -3.52
CA ILE A 898 -3.14 -36.16 -3.72
C ILE A 898 -2.51 -35.87 -2.36
N VAL A 899 -1.21 -36.12 -2.22
CA VAL A 899 -0.41 -35.69 -1.07
C VAL A 899 0.48 -34.54 -1.50
N GLN A 900 0.37 -33.41 -0.81
CA GLN A 900 1.17 -32.22 -1.03
C GLN A 900 2.16 -32.06 0.13
N LEU A 901 3.43 -32.00 -0.21
CA LEU A 901 4.53 -31.74 0.71
C LEU A 901 4.74 -30.23 0.73
N LEU A 902 4.40 -29.59 1.85
CA LEU A 902 4.58 -28.15 2.00
C LEU A 902 6.05 -27.84 2.37
N PRO A 903 6.53 -26.62 2.10
CA PRO A 903 7.93 -26.28 2.30
C PRO A 903 8.42 -26.52 3.74
N GLY A 904 9.70 -26.85 3.87
CA GLY A 904 10.36 -27.06 5.15
C GLY A 904 10.37 -28.50 5.66
N LEU A 905 10.01 -29.50 4.85
CA LEU A 905 10.32 -30.92 5.09
C LEU A 905 11.81 -31.19 4.84
N THR A 906 12.42 -32.02 5.69
CA THR A 906 13.81 -32.48 5.48
C THR A 906 13.88 -33.53 4.38
N ASP A 907 15.03 -33.66 3.71
CA ASP A 907 15.23 -34.66 2.66
C ASP A 907 14.94 -36.10 3.15
N ASP A 908 15.21 -36.39 4.42
CA ASP A 908 14.91 -37.67 5.06
C ASP A 908 13.39 -37.91 5.18
N GLU A 909 12.63 -36.89 5.59
CA GLU A 909 11.16 -36.96 5.67
C GLU A 909 10.53 -37.14 4.27
N ILE A 910 11.03 -36.41 3.26
CA ILE A 910 10.60 -36.55 1.87
C ILE A 910 10.86 -37.99 1.38
N THR A 911 12.06 -38.52 1.64
CA THR A 911 12.45 -39.88 1.23
C THR A 911 11.54 -40.95 1.85
N VAL A 912 11.11 -40.77 3.10
CA VAL A 912 10.18 -41.70 3.76
C VAL A 912 8.83 -41.70 3.06
N ILE A 913 8.29 -40.53 2.72
CA ILE A 913 7.00 -40.40 2.05
C ILE A 913 7.07 -40.94 0.61
N GLU A 914 8.12 -40.61 -0.14
CA GLU A 914 8.36 -41.16 -1.48
C GLU A 914 8.44 -42.69 -1.47
N LYS A 915 9.09 -43.28 -0.47
CA LYS A 915 9.16 -44.73 -0.30
C LYS A 915 7.81 -45.34 0.04
N ALA A 916 7.01 -44.68 0.89
CA ALA A 916 5.66 -45.12 1.20
C ALA A 916 4.78 -45.14 -0.05
N ILE A 917 4.85 -44.10 -0.88
CA ILE A 917 4.13 -44.01 -2.16
C ILE A 917 4.62 -45.08 -3.14
N GLY A 918 5.94 -45.24 -3.29
CA GLY A 918 6.53 -46.20 -4.24
C GLY A 918 6.26 -47.68 -3.88
N THR A 919 5.95 -47.97 -2.61
CA THR A 919 5.61 -49.33 -2.15
C THR A 919 4.11 -49.57 -2.03
N MET A 920 3.29 -48.55 -2.31
CA MET A 920 1.83 -48.63 -2.20
C MET A 920 1.25 -49.51 -3.32
N PRO A 921 0.31 -50.43 -2.99
CA PRO A 921 -0.50 -51.11 -4.01
C PRO A 921 -1.31 -50.11 -4.83
N GLN A 922 -1.78 -50.53 -6.01
CA GLN A 922 -2.57 -49.63 -6.85
C GLN A 922 -3.85 -49.18 -6.13
N VAL A 923 -4.18 -47.89 -6.27
CA VAL A 923 -5.37 -47.28 -5.63
C VAL A 923 -6.64 -48.09 -5.91
N THR A 924 -6.84 -48.53 -7.15
CA THR A 924 -8.00 -49.34 -7.55
C THR A 924 -8.06 -50.68 -6.83
N SER A 925 -6.91 -51.35 -6.59
CA SER A 925 -6.89 -52.61 -5.85
C SER A 925 -7.29 -52.41 -4.39
N LEU A 926 -6.80 -51.34 -3.76
CA LEU A 926 -7.15 -51.03 -2.37
C LEU A 926 -8.64 -50.73 -2.21
N LEU A 927 -9.20 -49.92 -3.11
CA LEU A 927 -10.62 -49.59 -3.06
C LEU A 927 -11.53 -50.79 -3.40
N ASP A 928 -11.12 -51.66 -4.33
CA ASP A 928 -11.86 -52.89 -4.68
C ASP A 928 -11.87 -53.92 -3.53
N GLU A 929 -10.77 -54.00 -2.76
CA GLU A 929 -10.68 -54.80 -1.53
C GLU A 929 -11.52 -54.25 -0.36
N GLY A 930 -12.19 -53.10 -0.56
CA GLY A 930 -13.07 -52.47 0.42
C GLY A 930 -12.36 -51.59 1.45
N HIS A 931 -11.10 -51.21 1.21
CA HIS A 931 -10.39 -50.28 2.07
C HIS A 931 -10.99 -48.86 1.94
N GLY A 932 -11.28 -48.24 3.09
CA GLY A 932 -11.80 -46.87 3.13
C GLY A 932 -10.75 -45.81 2.78
N LEU A 933 -11.21 -44.60 2.45
CA LEU A 933 -10.36 -43.46 2.08
C LEU A 933 -9.35 -43.09 3.18
N GLU A 934 -9.73 -43.20 4.46
CA GLU A 934 -8.84 -42.94 5.59
C GLU A 934 -7.67 -43.94 5.63
N GLU A 935 -7.92 -45.22 5.37
CA GLU A 935 -6.85 -46.24 5.35
C GLU A 935 -5.89 -46.00 4.19
N LEU A 936 -6.43 -45.57 3.05
CA LEU A 936 -5.65 -45.19 1.89
C LEU A 936 -4.68 -44.05 2.22
N LEU A 937 -5.14 -43.03 2.95
CA LEU A 937 -4.28 -41.93 3.44
C LEU A 937 -3.27 -42.39 4.50
N ARG A 938 -3.68 -43.24 5.46
CA ARG A 938 -2.81 -43.76 6.52
C ARG A 938 -1.61 -44.55 6.01
N ARG A 939 -1.73 -45.17 4.83
CA ARG A 939 -0.63 -45.89 4.18
C ARG A 939 0.44 -44.95 3.63
N VAL A 940 0.05 -43.74 3.24
CA VAL A 940 0.98 -42.71 2.74
C VAL A 940 1.52 -41.88 3.89
N LEU A 941 0.65 -41.48 4.82
CA LEU A 941 0.96 -40.68 6.01
C LEU A 941 0.44 -41.39 7.27
N PRO A 942 1.30 -42.09 8.04
CA PRO A 942 0.89 -42.90 9.19
C PRO A 942 0.06 -42.15 10.24
N ASP A 943 0.39 -40.88 10.48
CA ASP A 943 -0.21 -40.02 11.52
C ASP A 943 -1.30 -39.08 10.98
N VAL A 944 -1.97 -39.45 9.87
CA VAL A 944 -3.02 -38.62 9.27
C VAL A 944 -4.22 -38.41 10.22
N GLN A 945 -4.74 -37.17 10.22
CA GLN A 945 -5.96 -36.76 10.90
C GLN A 945 -6.94 -36.22 9.86
N ILE A 946 -8.18 -36.71 9.89
CA ILE A 946 -9.23 -36.26 8.99
C ILE A 946 -9.74 -34.90 9.46
N MET A 947 -9.68 -33.91 8.57
CA MET A 947 -10.00 -32.51 8.87
C MET A 947 -11.39 -32.10 8.40
N ASP A 948 -11.82 -32.61 7.25
CA ASP A 948 -13.08 -32.26 6.59
C ASP A 948 -13.54 -33.40 5.67
N GLU A 949 -14.83 -33.46 5.39
CA GLU A 949 -15.47 -34.43 4.50
C GLU A 949 -16.44 -33.71 3.56
N MET A 950 -16.49 -34.13 2.29
CA MET A 950 -17.32 -33.50 1.26
C MET A 950 -17.85 -34.53 0.28
N ASP A 951 -19.14 -34.43 -0.05
CA ASP A 951 -19.76 -35.24 -1.09
C ASP A 951 -19.40 -34.70 -2.48
N ILE A 952 -19.14 -35.60 -3.42
CA ILE A 952 -18.91 -35.26 -4.83
C ILE A 952 -19.99 -35.86 -5.72
N HIS A 953 -20.45 -35.10 -6.72
CA HIS A 953 -21.48 -35.56 -7.63
C HIS A 953 -21.40 -34.90 -9.00
N PHE A 954 -22.05 -35.53 -9.97
CA PHE A 954 -22.20 -34.95 -11.30
C PHE A 954 -23.16 -33.77 -11.26
N HIS A 955 -22.71 -32.61 -11.73
CA HIS A 955 -23.58 -31.46 -11.94
C HIS A 955 -23.22 -30.73 -13.22
N CYS A 956 -24.22 -30.41 -14.03
CA CYS A 956 -24.05 -29.57 -15.21
C CYS A 956 -25.08 -28.45 -15.20
N GLU A 957 -24.58 -27.23 -15.33
CA GLU A 957 -25.40 -26.02 -15.44
C GLU A 957 -26.02 -25.83 -16.85
N CYS A 958 -26.15 -26.89 -17.65
CA CYS A 958 -26.75 -26.84 -18.98
C CYS A 958 -28.25 -26.56 -18.83
N SER A 959 -28.76 -25.56 -19.56
CA SER A 959 -30.19 -25.22 -19.57
C SER A 959 -30.59 -24.72 -20.94
N ARG A 960 -31.88 -24.86 -21.29
CA ARG A 960 -32.42 -24.40 -22.58
C ARG A 960 -32.09 -22.90 -22.81
N GLU A 961 -32.27 -22.07 -21.78
CA GLU A 961 -31.96 -20.62 -21.84
C GLU A 961 -30.48 -20.32 -22.12
N ARG A 962 -29.55 -21.11 -21.56
CA ARG A 962 -28.10 -20.95 -21.84
C ARG A 962 -27.74 -21.39 -23.26
N VAL A 963 -28.38 -22.44 -23.75
CA VAL A 963 -28.23 -22.88 -25.15
C VAL A 963 -28.78 -21.83 -26.11
N GLU A 964 -29.93 -21.22 -25.80
CA GLU A 964 -30.49 -20.08 -26.55
C GLU A 964 -29.51 -18.90 -26.63
N LYS A 965 -28.88 -18.51 -25.51
CA LYS A 965 -27.83 -17.47 -25.51
C LYS A 965 -26.63 -17.82 -26.39
N THR A 966 -26.29 -19.10 -26.49
CA THR A 966 -25.21 -19.57 -27.37
C THR A 966 -25.62 -19.46 -28.84
N LEU A 967 -26.86 -19.82 -29.18
CA LEU A 967 -27.42 -19.64 -30.53
C LEU A 967 -27.48 -18.16 -30.93
N ILE A 968 -27.83 -17.26 -30.00
CA ILE A 968 -27.79 -15.80 -30.22
C ILE A 968 -26.37 -15.33 -30.59
N SER A 969 -25.34 -15.94 -30.00
CA SER A 969 -23.94 -15.54 -30.23
C SER A 969 -23.35 -15.94 -31.58
N LEU A 970 -24.00 -16.84 -32.34
CA LEU A 970 -23.63 -17.20 -33.71
C LEU A 970 -23.82 -16.02 -34.70
N GLY A 971 -24.62 -15.03 -34.31
CA GLY A 971 -24.88 -13.84 -35.12
C GLY A 971 -26.01 -14.04 -36.13
N GLN A 972 -26.56 -12.91 -36.59
CA GLN A 972 -27.81 -12.88 -37.35
C GLN A 972 -27.75 -13.69 -38.66
N SER A 973 -26.65 -13.58 -39.40
CA SER A 973 -26.50 -14.25 -40.71
C SER A 973 -26.41 -15.77 -40.60
N GLU A 974 -25.73 -16.31 -39.58
CA GLU A 974 -25.62 -17.76 -39.38
C GLU A 974 -26.95 -18.35 -38.90
N MET A 975 -27.67 -17.62 -38.03
CA MET A 975 -29.02 -18.00 -37.60
C MET A 975 -30.05 -17.97 -38.74
N GLU A 976 -30.03 -16.95 -39.61
CA GLU A 976 -30.94 -16.87 -40.77
C GLU A 976 -30.69 -18.03 -41.76
N GLN A 977 -29.42 -18.40 -41.99
CA GLN A 977 -29.06 -19.58 -42.78
C GLN A 977 -29.54 -20.89 -42.14
N LEU A 978 -29.33 -21.07 -40.84
CA LEU A 978 -29.79 -22.26 -40.10
C LEU A 978 -31.31 -22.46 -40.21
N ILE A 979 -32.07 -21.36 -40.16
CA ILE A 979 -33.54 -21.36 -40.29
C ILE A 979 -34.01 -21.64 -41.72
N GLU A 980 -33.32 -21.13 -42.74
CA GLU A 980 -33.66 -21.33 -44.15
C GLU A 980 -33.29 -22.73 -44.67
N GLU A 981 -32.12 -23.25 -44.28
CA GLU A 981 -31.57 -24.49 -44.82
C GLU A 981 -32.03 -25.74 -44.05
N GLU A 982 -32.02 -25.69 -42.71
CA GLU A 982 -32.28 -26.87 -41.88
C GLU A 982 -33.64 -26.82 -41.17
N GLY A 983 -34.15 -25.62 -40.85
CA GLY A 983 -35.48 -25.41 -40.25
C GLY A 983 -35.67 -26.00 -38.84
N GLN A 984 -34.61 -26.58 -38.27
CA GLN A 984 -34.52 -27.09 -36.90
C GLN A 984 -33.04 -27.10 -36.49
N ALA A 985 -32.76 -27.02 -35.19
CA ALA A 985 -31.42 -27.13 -34.66
C ALA A 985 -31.41 -28.07 -33.45
N GLU A 986 -30.49 -29.03 -33.45
CA GLU A 986 -30.19 -29.86 -32.29
C GLU A 986 -28.83 -29.41 -31.73
N VAL A 987 -28.83 -28.91 -30.49
CA VAL A 987 -27.59 -28.54 -29.79
C VAL A 987 -27.38 -29.51 -28.65
N VAL A 988 -26.31 -30.32 -28.74
CA VAL A 988 -25.93 -31.27 -27.69
C VAL A 988 -24.89 -30.63 -26.77
N CYS A 989 -25.17 -30.60 -25.47
CA CYS A 989 -24.18 -30.11 -24.50
C CYS A 989 -23.02 -31.10 -24.36
N GLN A 990 -21.80 -30.65 -24.62
CA GLN A 990 -20.61 -31.51 -24.55
C GLN A 990 -20.32 -32.10 -23.16
N PHE A 991 -20.82 -31.51 -22.07
CA PHE A 991 -20.60 -32.00 -20.71
C PHE A 991 -21.71 -32.90 -20.16
N CYS A 992 -22.98 -32.61 -20.46
CA CYS A 992 -24.11 -33.41 -19.95
C CYS A 992 -24.64 -34.42 -20.97
N ASN A 993 -24.22 -34.30 -22.24
CA ASN A 993 -24.71 -35.02 -23.41
C ASN A 993 -26.23 -34.94 -23.62
N GLU A 994 -26.87 -33.92 -23.04
CA GLU A 994 -28.29 -33.63 -23.23
C GLU A 994 -28.49 -32.92 -24.57
N ALA A 995 -29.43 -33.41 -25.37
CA ALA A 995 -29.82 -32.80 -26.64
C ALA A 995 -30.94 -31.77 -26.42
N TYR A 996 -30.74 -30.56 -26.94
CA TYR A 996 -31.73 -29.49 -26.91
C TYR A 996 -32.23 -29.22 -28.33
N ASP A 997 -33.46 -29.62 -28.61
CA ASP A 997 -34.11 -29.39 -29.89
C ASP A 997 -34.81 -28.04 -29.95
N PHE A 998 -34.58 -27.32 -31.05
CA PHE A 998 -35.24 -26.07 -31.41
C PHE A 998 -35.90 -26.22 -32.78
N ASN A 999 -37.22 -26.01 -32.81
CA ASN A 999 -37.96 -25.98 -34.08
C ASN A 999 -37.85 -24.59 -34.74
N LYS A 1000 -38.32 -24.49 -35.99
CA LYS A 1000 -38.28 -23.25 -36.77
C LYS A 1000 -38.86 -22.03 -36.04
N GLU A 1001 -40.05 -22.15 -35.44
CA GLU A 1001 -40.71 -21.03 -34.73
C GLU A 1001 -39.89 -20.55 -33.52
N GLN A 1002 -39.24 -21.47 -32.82
CA GLN A 1002 -38.37 -21.16 -31.69
C GLN A 1002 -37.08 -20.47 -32.14
N LEU A 1003 -36.48 -20.91 -33.25
CA LEU A 1003 -35.29 -20.26 -33.83
C LEU A 1003 -35.62 -18.85 -34.34
N GLU A 1004 -36.77 -18.65 -34.97
CA GLU A 1004 -37.26 -17.33 -35.39
C GLU A 1004 -37.49 -16.41 -34.17
N THR A 1005 -38.01 -16.94 -33.07
CA THR A 1005 -38.19 -16.20 -31.81
C THR A 1005 -36.85 -15.79 -31.20
N ILE A 1006 -35.85 -16.69 -31.19
CA ILE A 1006 -34.50 -16.40 -30.69
C ILE A 1006 -33.81 -15.34 -31.58
N LEU A 1007 -34.03 -15.40 -32.90
CA LEU A 1007 -33.51 -14.41 -33.85
C LEU A 1007 -34.14 -13.02 -33.65
N GLU A 1008 -35.43 -12.94 -33.35
CA GLU A 1008 -36.08 -11.67 -32.99
C GLU A 1008 -35.56 -11.10 -31.66
N GLN A 1009 -35.30 -11.96 -30.67
CA GLN A 1009 -34.70 -11.55 -29.40
C GLN A 1009 -33.28 -11.02 -29.58
N ALA A 1010 -32.50 -11.55 -30.53
CA ALA A 1010 -31.16 -11.08 -30.87
C ALA A 1010 -31.14 -9.72 -31.62
N LYS A 1011 -32.28 -9.31 -32.21
CA LYS A 1011 -32.44 -8.03 -32.93
C LYS A 1011 -32.80 -6.85 -32.00
N ASN A 1012 -33.26 -7.14 -30.78
CA ASN A 1012 -33.55 -6.15 -29.72
C ASN A 1012 -32.37 -6.06 -28.74
#